data_AF-A0A351V9Q9-F1
#
_entry.id   AF-A0A351V9Q9-F1
#
_cell.length_a   1.000
_cell.length_b   1.000
_cell.length_c   1.000
_cell.angle_alpha   90.00
_cell.angle_beta   90.00
_cell.angle_gamma   90.00
#
_symmetry.space_group_name_H-M   'P 1'
#
loop_
_entity.id
_entity.type
_entity.pdbx_description
1 polymer ?
#
loop_
_entity_poly.entity_id
_entity_poly.type
_entity_poly.pdbx_seq_one_letter_code
_entity_poly.pdbx_strand_id
1 'polypeptide(L)'
;MPKGGMEVSVKRRYLKRGARRNLLILQHIMIVAAAVAILIVLTGSSVMLAGVEGNYSYSMDAGERETVFEDSLLFNHIFGRGVTDVARMVAVQSQMETDGHFDGDKVIDVTTFYYRFGDLPQRYVTVKYRLEDLIKWAQYGFEYEERWFTGEQADEFLSRTSTYTKIDYSSGKLQGSIVTPFNAQLDEYTEEYSVSANGLENGEFYRDDTNAKILHNRYQTVDKKNIEDYTGTWEDYNELCQYVQETAKMIAGNYQEYIKYKEYYDAGSSNVRFYIIKRIGDREEIYTNLPDRTLSEKEIAKKFQGYGKYLYFNPEDMVFDSNTLIEESTVRHIFNSFEYAYPETMKAWIGVDTSYPAADVYIQGMKGYESYIPYYWQLIGFAAACICIYLLLLVYLTVMEGRCVDEEGNMEIKLKSMDHIPTECVVLAAVLVVGGIIVALIYVFDSMSYEYYYETWFKVAAGIVVLICELLFTGFYYSLIRRLKADNLWKESLAFKTVVNGKAAVWKIYDNGDVIIKTWVPYVIFLLINFIFVMFGWKGMLIIACLDLAFGILIYRNTKDRQRIVEGIEKIREGDFKHKVNEERLHGDNLVLAKAVNSIGEGIRVAVETSMKDERLKADLITNVSHDIKTPLTSIINYVDLIKRENIESEKVKGYVDVLDSKSQRLKQLTDD
;
A
#
# COMPACT_ATOMS: atom_id res chain seq x y z
N MET A 1 -31.54 -75.39 15.70
CA MET A 1 -31.20 -73.96 15.50
C MET A 1 -31.51 -73.23 16.80
N PRO A 2 -30.55 -72.50 17.39
CA PRO A 2 -30.33 -71.11 16.98
C PRO A 2 -28.86 -70.67 16.84
N LYS A 3 -28.67 -69.83 15.81
CA LYS A 3 -27.78 -68.64 15.65
C LYS A 3 -26.47 -68.59 16.45
N GLY A 4 -25.37 -68.87 15.76
CA GLY A 4 -24.05 -68.40 16.10
C GLY A 4 -23.93 -66.89 15.88
N GLY A 5 -23.57 -66.16 16.93
CA GLY A 5 -23.10 -64.78 16.86
C GLY A 5 -21.65 -64.77 16.39
N MET A 6 -21.43 -64.30 15.17
CA MET A 6 -20.09 -64.04 14.63
C MET A 6 -19.66 -62.66 15.14
N GLU A 7 -18.90 -62.62 16.25
CA GLU A 7 -18.21 -61.41 16.70
C GLU A 7 -17.12 -61.04 15.69
N VAL A 8 -17.43 -60.07 14.83
CA VAL A 8 -16.41 -59.42 14.00
C VAL A 8 -15.59 -58.51 14.90
N SER A 9 -14.48 -59.05 15.42
CA SER A 9 -13.44 -58.29 16.10
C SER A 9 -12.75 -57.36 15.08
N VAL A 10 -13.27 -56.14 14.96
CA VAL A 10 -12.56 -55.04 14.29
C VAL A 10 -11.34 -54.75 15.17
N LYS A 11 -10.15 -55.24 14.79
CA LYS A 11 -8.89 -54.84 15.42
C LYS A 11 -8.75 -53.32 15.34
N ARG A 12 -9.15 -52.62 16.42
CA ARG A 12 -9.07 -51.16 16.55
C ARG A 12 -7.59 -50.77 16.69
N ARG A 13 -6.99 -50.36 15.58
CA ARG A 13 -5.57 -49.92 15.52
C ARG A 13 -5.42 -48.54 16.15
N TYR A 14 -4.47 -48.40 17.07
CA TYR A 14 -4.00 -47.11 17.62
C TYR A 14 -2.55 -46.87 17.20
N LEU A 15 -2.11 -45.61 17.14
CA LEU A 15 -0.75 -45.27 16.74
C LEU A 15 0.16 -45.13 17.97
N LYS A 16 1.30 -45.85 18.00
CA LYS A 16 2.32 -45.66 19.04
C LYS A 16 2.87 -44.24 18.99
N ARG A 17 3.11 -43.63 20.17
CA ARG A 17 3.55 -42.21 20.31
C ARG A 17 4.79 -41.86 19.47
N GLY A 18 5.77 -42.77 19.39
CA GLY A 18 6.98 -42.59 18.58
C GLY A 18 6.71 -42.58 17.07
N ALA A 19 5.88 -43.50 16.58
CA ALA A 19 5.49 -43.57 15.17
C ALA A 19 4.71 -42.31 14.73
N ARG A 20 3.87 -41.78 15.62
CA ARG A 20 3.08 -40.56 15.35
C ARG A 20 3.97 -39.34 15.15
N ARG A 21 4.97 -39.17 16.02
CA ARG A 21 5.93 -38.07 15.93
C ARG A 21 6.67 -38.11 14.60
N ASN A 22 7.10 -39.29 14.17
CA ASN A 22 7.83 -39.44 12.91
C ASN A 22 6.94 -39.14 11.69
N LEU A 23 5.67 -39.55 11.69
CA LEU A 23 4.73 -39.22 10.61
C LEU A 23 4.41 -37.73 10.55
N LEU A 24 4.31 -37.04 11.69
CA LEU A 24 4.13 -35.59 11.74
C LEU A 24 5.36 -34.86 11.18
N ILE A 25 6.57 -35.26 11.57
CA ILE A 25 7.81 -34.70 11.02
C ILE A 25 7.84 -34.90 9.50
N LEU A 26 7.53 -36.10 9.03
CA LEU A 26 7.47 -36.39 7.60
C LEU A 26 6.44 -35.51 6.88
N GLN A 27 5.25 -35.32 7.47
CA GLN A 27 4.21 -34.43 6.94
C GLN A 27 4.76 -33.01 6.73
N HIS A 28 5.42 -32.43 7.74
CA HIS A 28 6.01 -31.09 7.63
C HIS A 28 7.11 -31.02 6.56
N ILE A 29 7.98 -32.04 6.49
CA ILE A 29 9.04 -32.09 5.48
C ILE A 29 8.44 -32.12 4.07
N MET A 30 7.36 -32.87 3.84
CA MET A 30 6.73 -32.97 2.51
C MET A 30 6.16 -31.63 2.02
N ILE A 31 5.44 -30.89 2.87
CA ILE A 31 4.88 -29.60 2.42
C ILE A 31 5.95 -28.53 2.24
N VAL A 32 6.99 -28.51 3.09
CA VAL A 32 8.12 -27.60 2.90
C VAL A 32 8.88 -27.94 1.61
N ALA A 33 9.14 -29.22 1.35
CA ALA A 33 9.78 -29.67 0.12
C ALA A 33 8.97 -29.29 -1.13
N ALA A 34 7.64 -29.48 -1.08
CA ALA A 34 6.75 -29.04 -2.16
C ALA A 34 6.79 -27.53 -2.37
N ALA A 35 6.72 -26.74 -1.29
CA ALA A 35 6.73 -25.29 -1.38
C ALA A 35 8.07 -24.74 -1.91
N VAL A 36 9.20 -25.31 -1.47
CA VAL A 36 10.53 -24.94 -2.00
C VAL A 36 10.63 -25.29 -3.49
N ALA A 37 10.16 -26.46 -3.92
CA ALA A 37 10.16 -26.84 -5.33
C ALA A 37 9.28 -25.92 -6.19
N ILE A 38 8.07 -25.58 -5.72
CA ILE A 38 7.19 -24.61 -6.39
C ILE A 38 7.87 -23.24 -6.47
N LEU A 39 8.54 -22.80 -5.41
CA LEU A 39 9.19 -21.51 -5.38
C LEU A 39 10.42 -21.47 -6.30
N ILE A 40 11.18 -22.56 -6.42
CA ILE A 40 12.23 -22.70 -7.44
C ILE A 40 11.62 -22.61 -8.84
N VAL A 41 10.43 -23.18 -9.06
CA VAL A 41 9.73 -23.06 -10.35
C VAL A 41 9.32 -21.61 -10.65
N LEU A 42 8.71 -20.93 -9.69
CA LEU A 42 8.25 -19.55 -9.85
C LEU A 42 9.37 -18.52 -10.02
N THR A 43 10.51 -18.74 -9.35
CA THR A 43 11.66 -17.83 -9.43
C THR A 43 12.60 -18.18 -10.58
N GLY A 44 12.80 -19.48 -10.82
CA GLY A 44 13.64 -20.00 -11.90
C GLY A 44 13.04 -19.80 -13.29
N SER A 45 11.73 -19.55 -13.42
CA SER A 45 11.10 -19.24 -14.71
C SER A 45 11.55 -17.92 -15.32
N SER A 46 12.30 -17.07 -14.60
CA SER A 46 12.83 -15.82 -15.14
C SER A 46 14.34 -15.73 -14.96
N VAL A 47 15.03 -15.22 -15.98
CA VAL A 47 16.45 -14.87 -15.91
C VAL A 47 16.61 -13.36 -16.04
N MET A 48 17.42 -12.75 -15.18
CA MET A 48 17.79 -11.34 -15.26
C MET A 48 19.11 -11.21 -16.04
N LEU A 49 19.14 -10.30 -17.00
CA LEU A 49 20.25 -10.11 -17.94
C LEU A 49 20.73 -8.66 -17.88
N ALA A 50 22.05 -8.47 -17.77
CA ALA A 50 22.67 -7.15 -17.76
C ALA A 50 23.00 -6.68 -19.18
N GLY A 51 22.04 -6.02 -19.83
CA GLY A 51 22.20 -5.43 -21.16
C GLY A 51 22.95 -4.09 -21.14
N VAL A 52 23.24 -3.57 -22.34
CA VAL A 52 23.85 -2.25 -22.50
C VAL A 52 22.95 -1.16 -21.92
N GLU A 53 21.65 -1.11 -22.24
CA GLU A 53 20.74 -0.07 -21.74
C GLU A 53 20.28 -0.24 -20.29
N GLY A 54 20.62 -1.37 -19.65
CA GLY A 54 20.25 -1.69 -18.28
C GLY A 54 19.86 -3.15 -18.12
N ASN A 55 19.46 -3.52 -16.91
CA ASN A 55 19.05 -4.88 -16.61
C ASN A 55 17.63 -5.14 -17.10
N TYR A 56 17.40 -6.30 -17.71
CA TYR A 56 16.07 -6.75 -18.14
C TYR A 56 15.86 -8.22 -17.78
N SER A 57 14.63 -8.58 -17.47
CA SER A 57 14.26 -9.98 -17.20
C SER A 57 13.61 -10.61 -18.42
N TYR A 58 13.85 -11.90 -18.60
CA TYR A 58 13.14 -12.73 -19.58
C TYR A 58 12.49 -13.91 -18.87
N SER A 59 11.20 -14.11 -19.13
CA SER A 59 10.47 -15.29 -18.64
C SER A 59 10.65 -16.43 -19.63
N MET A 60 11.30 -17.49 -19.20
CA MET A 60 11.51 -18.70 -20.00
C MET A 60 10.21 -19.53 -20.05
N ASP A 61 9.86 -20.01 -21.24
CA ASP A 61 8.73 -20.93 -21.42
C ASP A 61 9.19 -22.36 -21.18
N ALA A 62 8.56 -23.02 -20.21
CA ALA A 62 8.86 -24.41 -19.88
C ALA A 62 8.25 -25.44 -20.86
N GLY A 63 7.45 -24.97 -21.82
CA GLY A 63 6.98 -25.74 -22.97
C GLY A 63 8.03 -25.91 -24.08
N GLU A 64 9.19 -25.25 -23.98
CA GLU A 64 10.29 -25.41 -24.93
C GLU A 64 10.78 -26.87 -24.96
N ARG A 65 10.86 -27.43 -26.17
CA ARG A 65 11.34 -28.81 -26.42
C ARG A 65 12.83 -28.87 -26.72
N GLU A 66 13.40 -27.74 -27.14
CA GLU A 66 14.82 -27.58 -27.40
C GLU A 66 15.58 -27.78 -26.10
N THR A 67 16.68 -28.52 -26.12
CA THR A 67 17.52 -28.77 -24.93
C THR A 67 18.82 -28.00 -24.97
N VAL A 68 19.12 -27.36 -26.11
CA VAL A 68 20.33 -26.60 -26.39
C VAL A 68 20.00 -25.12 -26.26
N PHE A 69 20.83 -24.38 -25.53
CA PHE A 69 20.57 -22.96 -25.23
C PHE A 69 20.48 -22.13 -26.51
N GLU A 70 21.33 -22.37 -27.50
CA GLU A 70 21.42 -21.63 -28.75
C GLU A 70 20.17 -21.75 -29.64
N ASP A 71 19.34 -22.77 -29.42
CA ASP A 71 18.07 -22.99 -30.12
C ASP A 71 16.85 -22.52 -29.30
N SER A 72 17.07 -22.06 -28.06
CA SER A 72 16.00 -21.59 -27.16
C SER A 72 15.38 -20.24 -27.59
N LEU A 73 14.17 -19.95 -27.13
CA LEU A 73 13.56 -18.62 -27.36
C LEU A 73 14.31 -17.54 -26.57
N LEU A 74 14.87 -17.89 -25.40
CA LEU A 74 15.71 -16.99 -24.61
C LEU A 74 16.93 -16.53 -25.42
N PHE A 75 17.66 -17.44 -26.06
CA PHE A 75 18.81 -17.07 -26.89
C PHE A 75 18.39 -16.17 -28.03
N ASN A 76 17.32 -16.51 -28.75
CA ASN A 76 16.84 -15.72 -29.88
C ASN A 76 16.29 -14.34 -29.44
N HIS A 77 15.76 -14.22 -28.22
CA HIS A 77 15.41 -12.93 -27.64
C HIS A 77 16.64 -12.07 -27.33
N ILE A 78 17.68 -12.66 -26.72
CA ILE A 78 18.96 -11.98 -26.48
C ILE A 78 19.59 -11.57 -27.80
N PHE A 79 19.62 -12.46 -28.79
CA PHE A 79 20.20 -12.19 -30.10
C PHE A 79 19.41 -11.12 -30.86
N GLY A 80 18.08 -11.17 -30.84
CA GLY A 80 17.25 -10.13 -31.43
C GLY A 80 17.49 -8.74 -30.83
N ARG A 81 17.68 -8.64 -29.50
CA ARG A 81 18.13 -7.39 -28.87
C ARG A 81 19.52 -7.00 -29.33
N GLY A 82 20.46 -7.94 -29.41
CA GLY A 82 21.80 -7.69 -29.93
C GLY A 82 21.80 -7.14 -31.36
N VAL A 83 20.90 -7.62 -32.23
CA VAL A 83 20.70 -7.10 -33.59
C VAL A 83 20.21 -5.66 -33.56
N THR A 84 19.22 -5.34 -32.72
CA THR A 84 18.74 -3.96 -32.51
C THR A 84 19.84 -3.05 -32.00
N ASP A 85 20.61 -3.52 -31.02
CA ASP A 85 21.71 -2.76 -30.42
C ASP A 85 22.83 -2.50 -31.44
N VAL A 86 23.19 -3.49 -32.25
CA VAL A 86 24.16 -3.31 -33.35
C VAL A 86 23.63 -2.31 -34.38
N ALA A 87 22.36 -2.42 -34.77
CA ALA A 87 21.75 -1.49 -35.72
C ALA A 87 21.74 -0.04 -35.18
N ARG A 88 21.38 0.14 -33.91
CA ARG A 88 21.43 1.45 -33.24
C ARG A 88 22.85 1.97 -33.12
N MET A 89 23.78 1.12 -32.68
CA MET A 89 25.19 1.47 -32.52
C MET A 89 25.80 1.95 -33.84
N VAL A 90 25.59 1.23 -34.93
CA VAL A 90 26.14 1.62 -36.25
C VAL A 90 25.47 2.89 -36.79
N ALA A 91 24.17 3.10 -36.54
CA ALA A 91 23.51 4.36 -36.86
C ALA A 91 24.07 5.56 -36.07
N VAL A 92 24.50 5.34 -34.83
CA VAL A 92 25.21 6.34 -34.02
C VAL A 92 26.66 6.52 -34.50
N GLN A 93 27.37 5.43 -34.80
CA GLN A 93 28.74 5.49 -35.35
C GLN A 93 28.79 6.25 -36.66
N SER A 94 27.81 6.11 -37.54
CA SER A 94 27.77 6.88 -38.80
C SER A 94 27.68 8.39 -38.59
N GLN A 95 27.26 8.85 -37.42
CA GLN A 95 27.23 10.27 -37.07
C GLN A 95 28.55 10.76 -36.45
N MET A 96 29.34 9.84 -35.91
CA MET A 96 30.49 10.13 -35.04
C MET A 96 31.84 9.79 -35.66
N GLU A 97 31.87 8.81 -36.58
CA GLU A 97 33.10 8.25 -37.12
C GLU A 97 33.32 8.63 -38.59
N THR A 98 34.60 8.72 -38.97
CA THR A 98 35.09 8.73 -40.35
C THR A 98 36.17 7.64 -40.41
N ASP A 99 36.12 6.76 -41.43
CA ASP A 99 36.99 5.58 -41.55
C ASP A 99 37.05 4.71 -40.27
N GLY A 100 35.90 4.65 -39.59
CA GLY A 100 35.64 3.91 -38.36
C GLY A 100 36.49 4.31 -37.15
N HIS A 101 36.88 5.58 -37.09
CA HIS A 101 37.45 6.24 -35.91
C HIS A 101 36.64 7.50 -35.60
N PHE A 102 36.53 7.88 -34.32
CA PHE A 102 35.85 9.11 -33.93
C PHE A 102 36.50 10.32 -34.63
N ASP A 103 35.70 11.13 -35.31
CA ASP A 103 36.14 12.29 -36.08
C ASP A 103 35.45 13.55 -35.56
N GLY A 104 36.15 14.28 -34.69
CA GLY A 104 35.65 15.54 -34.14
C GLY A 104 35.54 16.67 -35.17
N ASP A 105 36.28 16.59 -36.27
CA ASP A 105 36.25 17.56 -37.37
C ASP A 105 35.13 17.27 -38.39
N LYS A 106 34.43 16.14 -38.22
CA LYS A 106 33.29 15.77 -39.06
C LYS A 106 32.27 16.90 -39.13
N VAL A 107 31.90 17.27 -40.35
CA VAL A 107 30.97 18.37 -40.60
C VAL A 107 29.54 17.89 -40.43
N ILE A 108 28.78 18.56 -39.57
CA ILE A 108 27.37 18.31 -39.32
C ILE A 108 26.56 19.50 -39.80
N ASP A 109 25.66 19.25 -40.75
CA ASP A 109 24.61 20.18 -41.14
C ASP A 109 23.44 20.06 -40.15
N VAL A 110 23.20 21.12 -39.38
CA VAL A 110 22.29 21.04 -38.22
C VAL A 110 20.84 20.83 -38.61
N THR A 111 20.40 21.35 -39.76
CA THR A 111 19.01 21.23 -40.18
C THR A 111 18.72 19.86 -40.76
N THR A 112 19.62 19.32 -41.58
CA THR A 112 19.49 17.93 -42.06
C THR A 112 19.50 16.93 -40.90
N PHE A 113 20.32 17.17 -39.88
CA PHE A 113 20.35 16.34 -38.68
C PHE A 113 19.07 16.47 -37.84
N TYR A 114 18.55 17.69 -37.67
CA TYR A 114 17.31 17.95 -36.94
C TYR A 114 16.13 17.20 -37.56
N TYR A 115 16.01 17.23 -38.88
CA TYR A 115 14.93 16.56 -39.62
C TYR A 115 15.18 15.08 -39.90
N ARG A 116 16.25 14.45 -39.37
CA ARG A 116 16.61 13.06 -39.72
C ARG A 116 15.54 12.00 -39.43
N PHE A 117 14.51 12.28 -38.63
CA PHE A 117 13.42 11.34 -38.35
C PHE A 117 12.13 11.65 -39.12
N GLY A 118 12.14 12.65 -39.99
CA GLY A 118 10.99 13.06 -40.78
C GLY A 118 11.40 13.60 -42.15
N ASP A 119 10.47 14.25 -42.82
CA ASP A 119 10.69 14.77 -44.15
C ASP A 119 11.49 16.07 -44.08
N LEU A 120 12.66 16.07 -44.70
CA LEU A 120 13.48 17.27 -44.86
C LEU A 120 12.76 18.26 -45.80
N PRO A 121 12.49 19.51 -45.37
CA PRO A 121 11.78 20.48 -46.19
C PRO A 121 12.45 20.70 -47.55
N GLN A 122 11.67 20.99 -48.60
CA GLN A 122 12.22 21.28 -49.93
C GLN A 122 13.16 22.50 -49.93
N ARG A 123 12.93 23.43 -49.00
CA ARG A 123 13.74 24.62 -48.77
C ARG A 123 13.90 24.80 -47.26
N TYR A 124 15.12 25.00 -46.80
CA TYR A 124 15.41 25.22 -45.38
C TYR A 124 16.64 26.10 -45.19
N VAL A 125 16.72 26.78 -44.05
CA VAL A 125 17.95 27.45 -43.59
C VAL A 125 18.78 26.44 -42.81
N THR A 126 20.10 26.46 -42.99
CA THR A 126 21.01 25.58 -42.26
C THR A 126 22.36 26.23 -42.02
N VAL A 127 23.10 25.66 -41.07
CA VAL A 127 24.50 25.97 -40.78
C VAL A 127 25.26 24.69 -40.51
N LYS A 128 26.55 24.71 -40.84
CA LYS A 128 27.45 23.57 -40.71
C LYS A 128 28.42 23.82 -39.56
N TYR A 129 28.48 22.90 -38.61
CA TYR A 129 29.41 22.94 -37.48
C TYR A 129 30.30 21.70 -37.47
N ARG A 130 31.45 21.79 -36.79
CA ARG A 130 32.24 20.60 -36.45
C ARG A 130 31.52 19.80 -35.37
N LEU A 131 31.56 18.48 -35.48
CA LEU A 131 30.93 17.56 -34.52
C LEU A 131 31.36 17.86 -33.09
N GLU A 132 32.66 18.05 -32.87
CA GLU A 132 33.23 18.29 -31.54
C GLU A 132 32.70 19.60 -30.91
N ASP A 133 32.52 20.65 -31.71
CA ASP A 133 32.02 21.94 -31.24
C ASP A 133 30.56 21.82 -30.77
N LEU A 134 29.71 21.08 -31.50
CA LEU A 134 28.32 20.83 -31.10
C LEU A 134 28.25 20.03 -29.80
N ILE A 135 29.06 18.98 -29.65
CA ILE A 135 29.13 18.18 -28.41
C ILE A 135 29.51 19.07 -27.23
N LYS A 136 30.59 19.85 -27.37
CA LYS A 136 31.06 20.76 -26.31
C LYS A 136 30.02 21.82 -25.99
N TRP A 137 29.37 22.41 -26.99
CA TRP A 137 28.34 23.43 -26.77
C TRP A 137 27.18 22.89 -25.95
N ALA A 138 26.68 21.69 -26.27
CA ALA A 138 25.64 21.05 -25.49
C ALA A 138 26.05 20.74 -24.04
N GLN A 139 27.32 20.35 -23.82
CA GLN A 139 27.86 20.10 -22.47
C GLN A 139 27.99 21.37 -21.63
N TYR A 140 28.43 22.48 -22.23
CA TYR A 140 28.51 23.78 -21.53
C TYR A 140 27.15 24.43 -21.33
N GLY A 141 26.18 24.11 -22.18
CA GLY A 141 24.84 24.69 -22.16
C GLY A 141 24.67 25.87 -23.11
N PHE A 142 23.41 26.12 -23.46
CA PHE A 142 22.98 27.22 -24.33
C PHE A 142 22.50 28.39 -23.49
N GLU A 143 23.11 29.56 -23.70
CA GLU A 143 22.78 30.79 -22.99
C GLU A 143 22.10 31.76 -23.96
N TYR A 144 21.00 32.36 -23.51
CA TYR A 144 20.24 33.33 -24.28
C TYR A 144 20.14 34.65 -23.52
N GLU A 145 20.20 35.75 -24.26
CA GLU A 145 19.99 37.11 -23.77
C GLU A 145 18.75 37.71 -24.43
N GLU A 146 17.83 38.26 -23.63
CA GLU A 146 16.75 39.08 -24.16
C GLU A 146 17.24 40.51 -24.33
N ARG A 147 17.18 41.02 -25.55
CA ARG A 147 17.67 42.36 -25.89
C ARG A 147 16.67 43.08 -26.79
N TRP A 148 16.38 44.32 -26.44
CA TRP A 148 15.63 45.25 -27.28
C TRP A 148 16.53 45.78 -28.41
N PHE A 149 16.03 45.72 -29.64
CA PHE A 149 16.67 46.28 -30.84
C PHE A 149 15.79 47.37 -31.45
N THR A 150 16.39 48.50 -31.79
CA THR A 150 15.78 49.42 -32.77
C THR A 150 15.89 48.82 -34.18
N GLY A 151 15.07 49.30 -35.12
CA GLY A 151 15.13 48.87 -36.52
C GLY A 151 16.52 48.93 -37.15
N GLU A 152 17.29 49.98 -36.86
CA GLU A 152 18.67 50.15 -37.33
C GLU A 152 19.64 49.15 -36.66
N GLN A 153 19.51 48.94 -35.35
CA GLN A 153 20.31 47.93 -34.64
C GLN A 153 19.99 46.52 -35.11
N ALA A 154 18.73 46.25 -35.46
CA ALA A 154 18.32 44.99 -36.04
C ALA A 154 18.92 44.82 -37.45
N ASP A 155 18.99 45.87 -38.29
CA ASP A 155 19.68 45.84 -39.62
C ASP A 155 21.16 45.50 -39.48
N GLU A 156 21.84 46.09 -38.48
CA GLU A 156 23.26 45.79 -38.22
C GLU A 156 23.49 44.37 -37.68
N PHE A 157 22.53 43.78 -36.97
CA PHE A 157 22.70 42.48 -36.32
C PHE A 157 22.48 41.30 -37.27
N LEU A 158 21.36 41.24 -38.01
CA LEU A 158 21.11 40.13 -38.95
C LEU A 158 21.61 40.47 -40.35
N SER A 159 22.02 39.46 -41.11
CA SER A 159 22.39 39.60 -42.51
C SER A 159 21.30 40.27 -43.36
N ARG A 160 21.67 40.91 -44.48
CA ARG A 160 20.67 41.46 -45.43
C ARG A 160 20.00 40.39 -46.29
N THR A 161 20.50 39.16 -46.24
CA THR A 161 19.98 38.03 -47.00
C THR A 161 19.93 36.79 -46.13
N SER A 162 18.88 35.99 -46.27
CA SER A 162 18.83 34.64 -45.72
C SER A 162 19.41 33.65 -46.75
N THR A 163 20.32 32.77 -46.32
CA THR A 163 20.86 31.71 -47.18
C THR A 163 20.02 30.45 -47.00
N TYR A 164 19.40 29.98 -48.08
CA TYR A 164 18.59 28.77 -48.08
C TYR A 164 19.27 27.66 -48.88
N THR A 165 19.05 26.44 -48.44
CA THR A 165 19.35 25.22 -49.20
C THR A 165 18.06 24.68 -49.78
N LYS A 166 18.07 24.34 -51.07
CA LYS A 166 16.97 23.65 -51.75
C LYS A 166 17.42 22.29 -52.24
N ILE A 167 16.55 21.29 -52.06
CA ILE A 167 16.80 19.92 -52.52
C ILE A 167 16.05 19.69 -53.83
N ASP A 168 16.77 19.13 -54.82
CA ASP A 168 16.19 18.67 -56.08
C ASP A 168 15.70 17.21 -56.01
N TYR A 169 14.47 17.04 -55.55
CA TYR A 169 13.77 15.75 -55.56
C TYR A 169 13.39 15.27 -56.97
N SER A 170 13.49 16.10 -58.01
CA SER A 170 13.05 15.74 -59.36
C SER A 170 13.99 14.78 -60.10
N SER A 171 15.22 14.62 -59.57
CA SER A 171 16.25 13.72 -60.13
C SER A 171 15.89 12.23 -60.03
N GLY A 172 14.96 11.84 -59.16
CA GLY A 172 14.53 10.46 -58.94
C GLY A 172 15.60 9.53 -58.33
N LYS A 173 16.77 10.09 -57.95
CA LYS A 173 17.91 9.35 -57.38
C LYS A 173 17.97 9.37 -55.85
N LEU A 174 17.19 10.24 -55.21
CA LEU A 174 16.94 10.19 -53.78
C LEU A 174 15.86 9.13 -53.51
N GLN A 175 16.27 7.95 -53.09
CA GLN A 175 15.40 6.81 -52.76
C GLN A 175 15.14 6.76 -51.25
N GLY A 176 13.95 6.30 -50.84
CA GLY A 176 13.51 6.25 -49.43
C GLY A 176 12.56 7.39 -49.05
N SER A 177 11.91 7.25 -47.89
CA SER A 177 11.07 8.32 -47.32
C SER A 177 11.92 9.33 -46.56
N ILE A 178 13.03 8.90 -45.97
CA ILE A 178 13.93 9.75 -45.20
C ILE A 178 15.30 9.84 -45.87
N VAL A 179 15.70 11.05 -46.25
CA VAL A 179 16.99 11.32 -46.91
C VAL A 179 17.87 12.12 -45.97
N THR A 180 19.04 11.59 -45.63
CA THR A 180 20.03 12.28 -44.80
C THR A 180 21.45 12.09 -45.35
N PRO A 181 22.44 12.89 -44.88
CA PRO A 181 23.84 12.67 -45.23
C PRO A 181 24.41 11.31 -44.81
N PHE A 182 23.70 10.54 -43.98
CA PHE A 182 24.16 9.24 -43.47
C PHE A 182 23.66 8.05 -44.28
N ASN A 183 22.68 8.24 -45.16
CA ASN A 183 22.14 7.20 -46.04
C ASN A 183 22.15 7.57 -47.53
N ALA A 184 22.32 8.85 -47.87
CA ALA A 184 22.30 9.35 -49.24
C ALA A 184 23.37 10.41 -49.50
N GLN A 185 23.80 10.53 -50.75
CA GLN A 185 24.75 11.55 -51.20
C GLN A 185 24.01 12.87 -51.47
N LEU A 186 23.66 13.58 -50.39
CA LEU A 186 22.77 14.76 -50.44
C LEU A 186 23.42 15.97 -51.14
N ASP A 187 24.74 16.12 -51.04
CA ASP A 187 25.54 17.22 -51.58
C ASP A 187 25.43 17.40 -53.09
N GLU A 188 25.20 16.32 -53.85
CA GLU A 188 25.01 16.38 -55.30
C GLU A 188 23.62 16.90 -55.72
N TYR A 189 22.65 16.96 -54.80
CA TYR A 189 21.25 17.30 -55.08
C TYR A 189 20.77 18.54 -54.32
N THR A 190 21.67 19.24 -53.64
CA THR A 190 21.37 20.49 -52.93
C THR A 190 21.94 21.70 -53.66
N GLU A 191 21.12 22.75 -53.78
CA GLU A 191 21.53 24.06 -54.30
C GLU A 191 21.38 25.12 -53.18
N GLU A 192 22.46 25.86 -52.91
CA GLU A 192 22.44 26.98 -51.98
C GLU A 192 22.17 28.29 -52.73
N TYR A 193 21.24 29.11 -52.23
CA TYR A 193 20.93 30.42 -52.80
C TYR A 193 20.50 31.42 -51.71
N SER A 194 20.81 32.69 -51.93
CA SER A 194 20.49 33.76 -50.99
C SER A 194 19.24 34.52 -51.42
N VAL A 195 18.35 34.80 -50.46
CA VAL A 195 17.14 35.59 -50.68
C VAL A 195 17.23 36.87 -49.88
N SER A 196 16.96 38.01 -50.52
CA SER A 196 16.92 39.31 -49.87
C SER A 196 15.82 39.36 -48.81
N ALA A 197 16.16 39.86 -47.62
CA ALA A 197 15.21 40.04 -46.53
C ALA A 197 14.16 41.13 -46.82
N ASN A 198 14.33 41.92 -47.88
CA ASN A 198 13.66 43.22 -47.96
C ASN A 198 12.33 43.22 -48.72
N GLY A 199 12.01 42.19 -49.52
CA GLY A 199 10.72 42.08 -50.24
C GLY A 199 10.26 43.29 -51.11
N LEU A 200 11.02 44.38 -51.19
CA LEU A 200 10.61 45.68 -51.74
C LEU A 200 11.57 46.15 -52.83
N GLU A 201 11.01 46.62 -53.95
CA GLU A 201 11.74 47.09 -55.14
C GLU A 201 12.44 48.46 -54.95
N ASN A 202 12.12 49.22 -53.90
CA ASN A 202 12.45 50.66 -53.81
C ASN A 202 13.70 51.01 -52.99
N GLY A 203 14.49 50.02 -52.55
CA GLY A 203 15.82 50.24 -51.97
C GLY A 203 15.89 50.84 -50.55
N GLU A 204 14.77 51.23 -49.96
CA GLU A 204 14.69 51.59 -48.52
C GLU A 204 14.37 50.35 -47.69
N PHE A 205 15.28 50.00 -46.76
CA PHE A 205 15.14 48.86 -45.85
C PHE A 205 14.98 49.36 -44.41
N TYR A 206 13.89 48.97 -43.77
CA TYR A 206 13.67 49.24 -42.35
C TYR A 206 13.15 47.96 -41.69
N ARG A 207 13.83 47.52 -40.63
CA ARG A 207 13.32 46.48 -39.72
C ARG A 207 12.49 47.17 -38.63
N ASP A 208 11.44 46.51 -38.16
CA ASP A 208 10.67 47.01 -37.02
C ASP A 208 11.47 46.85 -35.71
N ASP A 209 11.22 47.75 -34.77
CA ASP A 209 11.73 47.62 -33.40
C ASP A 209 11.20 46.33 -32.78
N THR A 210 12.06 45.58 -32.10
CA THR A 210 11.70 44.24 -31.59
C THR A 210 12.47 43.88 -30.33
N ASN A 211 11.84 43.05 -29.50
CA ASN A 211 12.53 42.37 -28.41
C ASN A 211 12.95 40.99 -28.90
N ALA A 212 14.26 40.78 -29.08
CA ALA A 212 14.80 39.56 -29.62
C ALA A 212 15.51 38.73 -28.55
N LYS A 213 15.42 37.41 -28.69
CA LYS A 213 16.13 36.45 -27.84
C LYS A 213 17.38 35.97 -28.57
N ILE A 214 18.54 36.48 -28.17
CA ILE A 214 19.81 36.27 -28.85
C ILE A 214 20.53 35.08 -28.25
N LEU A 215 20.95 34.13 -29.08
CA LEU A 215 21.80 33.02 -28.65
C LEU A 215 23.25 33.48 -28.54
N HIS A 216 23.90 33.19 -27.40
CA HIS A 216 25.33 33.44 -27.26
C HIS A 216 26.14 32.40 -28.06
N ASN A 217 26.68 32.81 -29.22
CA ASN A 217 27.51 31.98 -30.09
C ASN A 217 28.84 31.61 -29.40
N ARG A 218 28.91 30.43 -28.77
CA ARG A 218 30.13 29.93 -28.12
C ARG A 218 31.15 29.39 -29.13
N TYR A 219 30.67 28.90 -30.27
CA TYR A 219 31.46 28.34 -31.36
C TYR A 219 31.01 28.96 -32.69
N GLN A 220 31.90 29.01 -33.67
CA GLN A 220 31.61 29.49 -35.01
C GLN A 220 31.35 28.32 -35.97
N THR A 221 30.63 28.59 -37.05
CA THR A 221 30.41 27.60 -38.11
C THR A 221 31.71 27.23 -38.83
N VAL A 222 31.68 26.21 -39.69
CA VAL A 222 32.81 25.80 -40.54
C VAL A 222 33.31 26.96 -41.42
N ASP A 223 32.42 27.89 -41.82
CA ASP A 223 32.78 29.08 -42.60
C ASP A 223 33.27 30.26 -41.74
N LYS A 224 33.47 30.06 -40.42
CA LYS A 224 33.86 31.09 -39.44
C LYS A 224 32.87 32.24 -39.30
N LYS A 225 31.57 31.93 -39.45
CA LYS A 225 30.46 32.86 -39.29
C LYS A 225 29.65 32.51 -38.04
N ASN A 226 28.89 33.48 -37.55
CA ASN A 226 27.88 33.26 -36.52
C ASN A 226 26.51 32.99 -37.17
N ILE A 227 25.52 32.59 -36.36
CA ILE A 227 24.17 32.26 -36.83
C ILE A 227 23.50 33.45 -37.55
N GLU A 228 23.63 34.65 -36.99
CA GLU A 228 23.06 35.89 -37.52
C GLU A 228 23.56 36.26 -38.93
N ASP A 229 24.75 35.78 -39.32
CA ASP A 229 25.32 36.03 -40.66
C ASP A 229 24.62 35.24 -41.77
N TYR A 230 23.87 34.18 -41.43
CA TYR A 230 23.15 33.32 -42.38
C TYR A 230 21.69 33.70 -42.56
N THR A 231 21.15 34.51 -41.65
CA THR A 231 19.72 34.77 -41.52
C THR A 231 19.43 36.24 -41.74
N GLY A 232 18.45 36.55 -42.58
CA GLY A 232 17.99 37.91 -42.83
C GLY A 232 16.66 38.26 -42.16
N THR A 233 15.97 37.29 -41.57
CA THR A 233 14.74 37.49 -40.80
C THR A 233 14.88 36.93 -39.39
N TRP A 234 14.12 37.47 -38.43
CA TRP A 234 14.08 36.94 -37.07
C TRP A 234 13.44 35.54 -37.00
N GLU A 235 12.56 35.20 -37.94
CA GLU A 235 11.99 33.86 -38.05
C GLU A 235 13.08 32.83 -38.40
N ASP A 236 13.85 33.08 -39.47
CA ASP A 236 14.98 32.22 -39.85
C ASP A 236 16.03 32.12 -38.73
N TYR A 237 16.32 33.25 -38.05
CA TYR A 237 17.26 33.27 -36.90
C TYR A 237 16.79 32.37 -35.77
N ASN A 238 15.53 32.51 -35.35
CA ASN A 238 14.97 31.72 -34.25
C ASN A 238 14.90 30.23 -34.60
N GLU A 239 14.49 29.89 -35.82
CA GLU A 239 14.49 28.50 -36.31
C GLU A 239 15.90 27.90 -36.29
N LEU A 240 16.88 28.63 -36.82
CA LEU A 240 18.26 28.15 -36.89
C LEU A 240 18.87 27.97 -35.50
N CYS A 241 18.61 28.90 -34.57
CA CYS A 241 18.98 28.74 -33.17
C CYS A 241 18.38 27.47 -32.56
N GLN A 242 17.11 27.16 -32.85
CA GLN A 242 16.45 25.93 -32.40
C GLN A 242 17.11 24.70 -33.01
N TYR A 243 17.37 24.69 -34.33
CA TYR A 243 18.02 23.56 -35.00
C TYR A 243 19.42 23.27 -34.45
N VAL A 244 20.22 24.32 -34.20
CA VAL A 244 21.54 24.19 -33.57
C VAL A 244 21.41 23.61 -32.16
N GLN A 245 20.53 24.16 -31.33
CA GLN A 245 20.37 23.75 -29.95
C GLN A 245 19.91 22.28 -29.83
N GLU A 246 18.88 21.89 -30.57
CA GLU A 246 18.32 20.53 -30.52
C GLU A 246 19.28 19.51 -31.13
N THR A 247 19.92 19.84 -32.26
CA THR A 247 20.95 18.99 -32.86
C THR A 247 22.11 18.75 -31.92
N ALA A 248 22.65 19.80 -31.30
CA ALA A 248 23.75 19.66 -30.37
C ALA A 248 23.39 18.80 -29.14
N LYS A 249 22.20 18.97 -28.57
CA LYS A 249 21.71 18.12 -27.47
C LYS A 249 21.61 16.65 -27.89
N MET A 250 21.03 16.39 -29.05
CA MET A 250 20.87 15.03 -29.58
C MET A 250 22.23 14.38 -29.88
N ILE A 251 23.16 15.12 -30.49
CA ILE A 251 24.52 14.64 -30.76
C ILE A 251 25.28 14.36 -29.46
N ALA A 252 25.17 15.23 -28.45
CA ALA A 252 25.80 14.98 -27.16
C ALA A 252 25.23 13.72 -26.47
N GLY A 253 23.93 13.47 -26.59
CA GLY A 253 23.31 12.20 -26.17
C GLY A 253 23.88 11.00 -26.94
N ASN A 254 23.92 11.10 -28.27
CA ASN A 254 24.46 10.06 -29.13
C ASN A 254 25.96 9.79 -28.87
N TYR A 255 26.73 10.80 -28.46
CA TYR A 255 28.13 10.62 -28.08
C TYR A 255 28.30 9.78 -26.80
N GLN A 256 27.40 9.93 -25.82
CA GLN A 256 27.40 9.07 -24.64
C GLN A 256 27.02 7.63 -25.00
N GLU A 257 26.03 7.45 -25.88
CA GLU A 257 25.66 6.13 -26.40
C GLU A 257 26.81 5.49 -27.18
N TYR A 258 27.47 6.25 -28.06
CA TYR A 258 28.62 5.80 -28.84
C TYR A 258 29.70 5.17 -27.96
N ILE A 259 30.12 5.85 -26.88
CA ILE A 259 31.12 5.33 -25.95
C ILE A 259 30.64 4.02 -25.32
N LYS A 260 29.39 4.03 -24.81
CA LYS A 260 28.79 2.92 -24.10
C LYS A 260 28.65 1.66 -24.96
N TYR A 261 28.12 1.80 -26.17
CA TYR A 261 27.96 0.70 -27.12
C TYR A 261 29.32 0.16 -27.58
N LYS A 262 30.29 1.04 -27.85
CA LYS A 262 31.63 0.63 -28.30
C LYS A 262 32.38 -0.18 -27.24
N GLU A 263 32.26 0.19 -25.96
CA GLU A 263 32.85 -0.59 -24.85
C GLU A 263 32.13 -1.93 -24.65
N TYR A 264 30.80 -1.93 -24.70
CA TYR A 264 30.00 -3.13 -24.45
C TYR A 264 30.14 -4.19 -25.56
N TYR A 265 30.10 -3.76 -26.83
CA TYR A 265 30.17 -4.64 -28.01
C TYR A 265 31.58 -4.77 -28.61
N ASP A 266 32.61 -4.34 -27.89
CA ASP A 266 33.99 -4.66 -28.25
C ASP A 266 34.18 -6.19 -28.35
N ALA A 267 35.02 -6.64 -29.28
CA ALA A 267 35.20 -8.06 -29.54
C ALA A 267 35.76 -8.83 -28.32
N GLY A 268 36.47 -8.17 -27.40
CA GLY A 268 36.94 -8.74 -26.15
C GLY A 268 35.89 -8.80 -25.04
N SER A 269 34.84 -7.97 -25.11
CA SER A 269 33.82 -7.80 -24.05
C SER A 269 32.50 -8.49 -24.37
N SER A 270 32.20 -8.75 -25.64
CA SER A 270 30.96 -9.41 -26.09
C SER A 270 31.24 -10.63 -26.95
N ASN A 271 30.30 -11.56 -27.00
CA ASN A 271 30.25 -12.68 -27.93
C ASN A 271 29.59 -12.31 -29.27
N VAL A 272 28.99 -11.12 -29.40
CA VAL A 272 28.42 -10.62 -30.65
C VAL A 272 29.53 -10.20 -31.61
N ARG A 273 29.39 -10.57 -32.87
CA ARG A 273 30.25 -10.18 -33.99
C ARG A 273 29.36 -9.55 -35.05
N PHE A 274 29.81 -8.46 -35.65
CA PHE A 274 29.05 -7.86 -36.75
C PHE A 274 29.99 -7.27 -37.80
N TYR A 275 29.50 -7.22 -39.03
CA TYR A 275 30.16 -6.59 -40.16
C TYR A 275 29.06 -5.98 -41.02
N ILE A 276 29.03 -4.66 -41.11
CA ILE A 276 28.03 -3.92 -41.87
C ILE A 276 28.75 -3.07 -42.91
N ILE A 277 28.36 -3.25 -44.16
CA ILE A 277 28.84 -2.46 -45.30
C ILE A 277 27.68 -1.56 -45.74
N LYS A 278 27.93 -0.26 -45.85
CA LYS A 278 26.98 0.70 -46.40
C LYS A 278 27.57 1.33 -47.64
N ARG A 279 26.82 1.34 -48.75
CA ARG A 279 27.27 1.98 -49.99
C ARG A 279 26.42 3.20 -50.31
N ILE A 280 27.00 4.39 -50.17
CA ILE A 280 26.32 5.66 -50.38
C ILE A 280 26.94 6.32 -51.62
N GLY A 281 26.27 6.21 -52.76
CA GLY A 281 26.83 6.62 -54.04
C GLY A 281 28.12 5.84 -54.34
N ASP A 282 29.22 6.57 -54.52
CA ASP A 282 30.56 5.99 -54.75
C ASP A 282 31.33 5.68 -53.46
N ARG A 283 30.79 6.06 -52.28
CA ARG A 283 31.45 5.84 -50.98
C ARG A 283 31.02 4.51 -50.38
N GLU A 284 31.98 3.74 -49.89
CA GLU A 284 31.74 2.51 -49.13
C GLU A 284 32.22 2.71 -47.70
N GLU A 285 31.31 2.55 -46.74
CA GLU A 285 31.58 2.66 -45.31
C GLU A 285 31.45 1.29 -44.65
N ILE A 286 32.43 0.93 -43.82
CA ILE A 286 32.48 -0.37 -43.13
C ILE A 286 32.44 -0.16 -41.62
N TYR A 287 31.47 -0.80 -40.97
CA TYR A 287 31.29 -0.79 -39.52
C TYR A 287 31.38 -2.23 -38.97
N THR A 288 32.35 -2.48 -38.09
CA THR A 288 32.59 -3.80 -37.54
C THR A 288 33.35 -3.73 -36.21
N ASN A 289 33.14 -4.71 -35.34
CA ASN A 289 33.99 -5.00 -34.19
C ASN A 289 35.08 -6.04 -34.47
N LEU A 290 35.19 -6.54 -35.71
CA LEU A 290 36.28 -7.43 -36.09
C LEU A 290 37.58 -6.64 -36.27
N PRO A 291 38.75 -7.25 -35.97
CA PRO A 291 40.04 -6.58 -36.12
C PRO A 291 40.42 -6.30 -37.58
N ASP A 292 39.84 -7.03 -38.54
CA ASP A 292 40.12 -6.89 -39.97
C ASP A 292 38.90 -6.29 -40.68
N ARG A 293 39.10 -5.11 -41.28
CA ARG A 293 38.09 -4.33 -42.02
C ARG A 293 38.22 -4.47 -43.55
N THR A 294 39.12 -5.32 -44.02
CA THR A 294 39.44 -5.47 -45.45
C THR A 294 39.00 -6.81 -46.03
N LEU A 295 38.11 -7.51 -45.32
CA LEU A 295 37.63 -8.84 -45.68
C LEU A 295 36.71 -8.77 -46.90
N SER A 296 36.87 -9.72 -47.83
CA SER A 296 35.91 -9.90 -48.91
C SER A 296 34.58 -10.47 -48.40
N GLU A 297 33.47 -10.23 -49.11
CA GLU A 297 32.15 -10.76 -48.75
C GLU A 297 32.15 -12.29 -48.53
N LYS A 298 32.94 -13.04 -49.30
CA LYS A 298 33.09 -14.49 -49.15
C LYS A 298 33.80 -14.89 -47.85
N GLU A 299 34.81 -14.12 -47.44
CA GLU A 299 35.54 -14.35 -46.19
C GLU A 299 34.68 -13.97 -44.98
N ILE A 300 33.90 -12.89 -45.10
CA ILE A 300 32.91 -12.48 -44.08
C ILE A 300 31.89 -13.61 -43.90
N ALA A 301 31.21 -14.03 -44.97
CA ALA A 301 30.21 -15.10 -44.89
C ALA A 301 30.76 -16.39 -44.25
N LYS A 302 31.98 -16.80 -44.63
CA LYS A 302 32.64 -17.98 -44.04
C LYS A 302 32.95 -17.81 -42.56
N LYS A 303 33.40 -16.64 -42.11
CA LYS A 303 33.64 -16.36 -40.68
C LYS A 303 32.35 -16.42 -39.88
N PHE A 304 31.28 -15.79 -40.37
CA PHE A 304 30.00 -15.73 -39.67
C PHE A 304 29.31 -17.09 -39.57
N GLN A 305 29.40 -17.92 -40.61
CA GLN A 305 28.99 -19.33 -40.54
C GLN A 305 29.80 -20.13 -39.50
N GLY A 306 31.04 -19.73 -39.22
CA GLY A 306 31.92 -20.37 -38.24
C GLY A 306 31.65 -19.99 -36.77
N TYR A 307 30.94 -18.88 -36.50
CA TYR A 307 30.67 -18.43 -35.13
C TYR A 307 29.58 -19.25 -34.43
N GLY A 308 28.76 -20.00 -35.18
CA GLY A 308 27.73 -20.87 -34.61
C GLY A 308 26.32 -20.36 -34.93
N LYS A 309 25.96 -19.16 -34.47
CA LYS A 309 24.66 -18.53 -34.77
C LYS A 309 24.86 -17.22 -35.51
N TYR A 310 24.15 -17.05 -36.63
CA TYR A 310 24.32 -15.87 -37.48
C TYR A 310 23.05 -15.52 -38.26
N LEU A 311 23.03 -14.28 -38.74
CA LEU A 311 22.14 -13.80 -39.78
C LEU A 311 22.92 -12.95 -40.79
N TYR A 312 22.43 -12.95 -42.02
CA TYR A 312 22.84 -12.11 -43.13
C TYR A 312 21.60 -11.42 -43.70
N PHE A 313 21.68 -10.11 -43.91
CA PHE A 313 20.59 -9.30 -44.43
C PHE A 313 21.11 -8.33 -45.50
N ASN A 314 20.50 -8.40 -46.68
CA ASN A 314 20.75 -7.53 -47.83
C ASN A 314 19.39 -7.11 -48.44
N PRO A 315 18.91 -5.89 -48.17
CA PRO A 315 17.62 -5.43 -48.63
C PRO A 315 17.57 -5.20 -50.16
N GLU A 316 18.64 -4.70 -50.78
CA GLU A 316 18.73 -4.44 -52.23
C GLU A 316 18.48 -5.69 -53.07
N ASP A 317 19.15 -6.80 -52.74
CA ASP A 317 18.99 -8.07 -53.44
C ASP A 317 17.83 -8.94 -52.89
N MET A 318 17.11 -8.44 -51.88
CA MET A 318 16.07 -9.18 -51.13
C MET A 318 16.58 -10.53 -50.57
N VAL A 319 17.81 -10.56 -50.06
CA VAL A 319 18.43 -11.77 -49.51
C VAL A 319 18.45 -11.71 -47.98
N PHE A 320 17.93 -12.76 -47.37
CA PHE A 320 18.02 -13.03 -45.94
C PHE A 320 18.42 -14.49 -45.71
N ASP A 321 19.50 -14.71 -44.95
CA ASP A 321 19.97 -16.05 -44.56
C ASP A 321 20.26 -16.07 -43.07
N SER A 322 19.79 -17.10 -42.36
CA SER A 322 19.86 -17.17 -40.90
C SER A 322 19.67 -18.62 -40.44
N ASN A 323 20.42 -19.02 -39.40
CA ASN A 323 20.24 -20.30 -38.71
C ASN A 323 19.66 -20.13 -37.30
N THR A 324 18.92 -19.04 -37.11
CA THR A 324 18.25 -18.63 -35.87
C THR A 324 16.72 -18.61 -36.04
N LEU A 325 15.97 -18.38 -34.97
CA LEU A 325 14.52 -18.23 -35.00
C LEU A 325 14.08 -16.80 -35.41
N ILE A 326 15.01 -15.90 -35.68
CA ILE A 326 14.70 -14.51 -36.07
C ILE A 326 14.24 -14.48 -37.53
N GLU A 327 13.06 -13.90 -37.75
CA GLU A 327 12.48 -13.71 -39.08
C GLU A 327 13.02 -12.45 -39.79
N GLU A 328 13.06 -12.49 -41.12
CA GLU A 328 13.44 -11.34 -41.96
C GLU A 328 12.61 -10.09 -41.64
N SER A 329 11.29 -10.26 -41.44
CA SER A 329 10.36 -9.18 -41.10
C SER A 329 10.81 -8.37 -39.88
N THR A 330 11.36 -9.06 -38.87
CA THR A 330 11.87 -8.47 -37.64
C THR A 330 13.14 -7.67 -37.92
N VAL A 331 14.09 -8.25 -38.66
CA VAL A 331 15.35 -7.59 -39.01
C VAL A 331 15.09 -6.35 -39.87
N ARG A 332 14.22 -6.46 -40.86
CA ARG A 332 13.78 -5.34 -41.70
C ARG A 332 13.14 -4.23 -40.87
N HIS A 333 12.26 -4.57 -39.92
CA HIS A 333 11.67 -3.58 -39.01
C HIS A 333 12.73 -2.85 -38.18
N ILE A 334 13.73 -3.57 -37.66
CA ILE A 334 14.84 -2.99 -36.90
C ILE A 334 15.62 -1.97 -37.76
N PHE A 335 16.09 -2.37 -38.94
CA PHE A 335 16.88 -1.45 -39.79
C PHE A 335 16.05 -0.27 -40.30
N ASN A 336 14.76 -0.48 -40.62
CA ASN A 336 13.86 0.60 -41.01
C ASN A 336 13.61 1.60 -39.87
N SER A 337 13.66 1.18 -38.60
CA SER A 337 13.56 2.13 -37.48
C SER A 337 14.74 3.12 -37.42
N PHE A 338 15.83 2.81 -38.14
CA PHE A 338 17.00 3.66 -38.35
C PHE A 338 17.21 4.01 -39.83
N GLU A 339 16.13 4.10 -40.64
CA GLU A 339 16.20 4.38 -42.10
C GLU A 339 17.10 5.58 -42.42
N TYR A 340 17.11 6.60 -41.57
CA TYR A 340 17.96 7.78 -41.69
C TYR A 340 19.46 7.48 -41.80
N ALA A 341 19.92 6.33 -41.28
CA ALA A 341 21.33 5.92 -41.26
C ALA A 341 21.64 4.75 -42.19
N TYR A 342 20.64 4.06 -42.75
CA TYR A 342 20.84 2.85 -43.56
C TYR A 342 20.29 3.02 -44.98
N PRO A 343 21.16 2.95 -46.02
CA PRO A 343 20.69 2.87 -47.41
C PRO A 343 20.16 1.46 -47.74
N GLU A 344 19.37 1.35 -48.83
CA GLU A 344 18.91 0.04 -49.33
C GLU A 344 20.07 -0.87 -49.78
N THR A 345 21.18 -0.28 -50.21
CA THR A 345 22.44 -0.94 -50.66
C THR A 345 23.29 -1.48 -49.52
N MET A 346 22.79 -1.47 -48.28
CA MET A 346 23.54 -1.96 -47.12
C MET A 346 23.59 -3.49 -47.07
N LYS A 347 24.65 -4.04 -46.49
CA LYS A 347 24.79 -5.48 -46.25
C LYS A 347 25.20 -5.69 -44.80
N ALA A 348 24.44 -6.49 -44.05
CA ALA A 348 24.69 -6.73 -42.63
C ALA A 348 24.90 -8.21 -42.34
N TRP A 349 26.05 -8.54 -41.76
CA TRP A 349 26.33 -9.83 -41.12
C TRP A 349 26.38 -9.62 -39.62
N ILE A 350 25.56 -10.36 -38.88
CA ILE A 350 25.53 -10.30 -37.41
C ILE A 350 25.51 -11.74 -36.89
N GLY A 351 26.33 -12.05 -35.89
CA GLY A 351 26.41 -13.38 -35.33
C GLY A 351 26.90 -13.39 -33.90
N VAL A 352 26.81 -14.55 -33.28
CA VAL A 352 27.25 -14.81 -31.91
C VAL A 352 28.26 -15.93 -31.96
N ASP A 353 29.44 -15.69 -31.38
CA ASP A 353 30.48 -16.69 -31.17
C ASP A 353 30.06 -17.64 -30.04
N THR A 354 29.53 -18.81 -30.39
CA THR A 354 29.04 -19.84 -29.46
C THR A 354 30.17 -20.61 -28.77
N SER A 355 31.44 -20.25 -29.00
CA SER A 355 32.54 -20.67 -28.13
C SER A 355 32.60 -19.85 -26.84
N TYR A 356 31.80 -18.79 -26.75
CA TYR A 356 31.64 -17.88 -25.61
C TYR A 356 32.97 -17.38 -24.99
N PRO A 357 33.85 -16.73 -25.78
CA PRO A 357 35.11 -16.19 -25.27
C PRO A 357 34.93 -15.06 -24.24
N ALA A 358 33.79 -14.36 -24.27
CA ALA A 358 33.49 -13.24 -23.38
C ALA A 358 32.37 -13.59 -22.37
N ALA A 359 32.44 -13.00 -21.17
CA ALA A 359 31.44 -13.18 -20.12
C ALA A 359 30.34 -12.12 -20.22
N ASP A 360 29.43 -12.27 -21.19
CA ASP A 360 28.35 -11.31 -21.46
C ASP A 360 26.94 -11.87 -21.15
N VAL A 361 25.90 -11.22 -21.70
CA VAL A 361 24.50 -11.62 -21.54
C VAL A 361 24.21 -13.04 -22.01
N TYR A 362 24.95 -13.59 -22.97
CA TYR A 362 24.73 -14.96 -23.43
C TYR A 362 25.16 -15.97 -22.37
N ILE A 363 26.29 -15.75 -21.69
CA ILE A 363 26.71 -16.60 -20.56
C ILE A 363 25.72 -16.49 -19.38
N GLN A 364 25.17 -15.30 -19.11
CA GLN A 364 24.15 -15.12 -18.08
C GLN A 364 22.87 -15.90 -18.43
N GLY A 365 22.40 -15.77 -19.67
CA GLY A 365 21.25 -16.50 -20.19
C GLY A 365 21.45 -18.01 -20.16
N MET A 366 22.62 -18.49 -20.62
CA MET A 366 22.98 -19.91 -20.63
C MET A 366 22.96 -20.51 -19.23
N LYS A 367 23.59 -19.83 -18.24
CA LYS A 367 23.56 -20.29 -16.84
C LYS A 367 22.13 -20.37 -16.28
N GLY A 368 21.29 -19.37 -16.58
CA GLY A 368 19.89 -19.38 -16.18
C GLY A 368 19.14 -20.55 -16.80
N TYR A 369 19.30 -20.74 -18.12
CA TYR A 369 18.66 -21.79 -18.90
C TYR A 369 19.03 -23.20 -18.41
N GLU A 370 20.31 -23.52 -18.35
CA GLU A 370 20.83 -24.84 -17.95
C GLU A 370 20.49 -25.18 -16.49
N SER A 371 20.39 -24.18 -15.62
CA SER A 371 20.05 -24.40 -14.21
C SER A 371 18.59 -24.77 -13.97
N TYR A 372 17.69 -24.43 -14.91
CA TYR A 372 16.25 -24.47 -14.69
C TYR A 372 15.49 -25.35 -15.68
N ILE A 373 15.62 -25.10 -16.98
CA ILE A 373 14.78 -25.72 -18.03
C ILE A 373 14.85 -27.26 -18.00
N PRO A 374 16.04 -27.90 -17.91
CA PRO A 374 16.14 -29.37 -17.86
C PRO A 374 15.42 -30.00 -16.66
N TYR A 375 15.29 -29.26 -15.55
CA TYR A 375 14.76 -29.76 -14.28
C TYR A 375 13.30 -29.37 -14.04
N TYR A 376 12.70 -28.53 -14.87
CA TYR A 376 11.35 -28.00 -14.68
C TYR A 376 10.30 -29.08 -14.41
N TRP A 377 10.17 -30.05 -15.32
CA TRP A 377 9.17 -31.12 -15.20
C TRP A 377 9.46 -32.05 -14.02
N GLN A 378 10.73 -32.21 -13.66
CA GLN A 378 11.13 -32.98 -12.48
C GLN A 378 10.73 -32.26 -11.19
N LEU A 379 10.89 -30.94 -11.12
CA LEU A 379 10.49 -30.11 -9.98
C LEU A 379 8.97 -30.10 -9.78
N ILE A 380 8.19 -29.97 -10.87
CA ILE A 380 6.72 -30.05 -10.80
C ILE A 380 6.27 -31.44 -10.36
N GLY A 381 6.82 -32.50 -10.97
CA GLY A 381 6.50 -33.88 -10.58
C GLY A 381 6.83 -34.15 -9.10
N PHE A 382 7.98 -33.65 -8.64
CA PHE A 382 8.40 -33.75 -7.24
C PHE A 382 7.45 -32.99 -6.30
N ALA A 383 7.10 -31.74 -6.62
CA ALA A 383 6.16 -30.95 -5.83
C ALA A 383 4.79 -31.64 -5.72
N ALA A 384 4.27 -32.16 -6.84
CA ALA A 384 3.00 -32.88 -6.87
C ALA A 384 3.05 -34.15 -6.01
N ALA A 385 4.12 -34.94 -6.10
CA ALA A 385 4.30 -36.13 -5.28
C ALA A 385 4.36 -35.80 -3.78
N CYS A 386 5.09 -34.75 -3.39
CA CYS A 386 5.16 -34.27 -2.01
C CYS A 386 3.79 -33.82 -1.50
N ILE A 387 3.00 -33.08 -2.29
CA ILE A 387 1.64 -32.68 -1.93
C ILE A 387 0.73 -33.91 -1.76
N CYS A 388 0.81 -34.89 -2.65
CA CYS A 388 0.03 -36.13 -2.52
C CYS A 388 0.36 -36.88 -1.22
N ILE A 389 1.65 -37.05 -0.89
CA ILE A 389 2.08 -37.69 0.35
C ILE A 389 1.61 -36.88 1.57
N TYR A 390 1.73 -35.56 1.51
CA TYR A 390 1.24 -34.66 2.57
C TYR A 390 -0.26 -34.84 2.82
N LEU A 391 -1.09 -34.86 1.78
CA LEU A 391 -2.53 -35.02 1.91
C LEU A 391 -2.91 -36.40 2.45
N LEU A 392 -2.24 -37.46 2.00
CA LEU A 392 -2.43 -38.81 2.52
C LEU A 392 -2.09 -38.88 4.02
N LEU A 393 -0.99 -38.26 4.43
CA LEU A 393 -0.59 -38.16 5.84
C LEU A 393 -1.59 -37.33 6.66
N LEU A 394 -2.08 -36.20 6.12
CA LEU A 394 -3.08 -35.35 6.77
C LEU A 394 -4.35 -36.16 7.05
N VAL A 395 -4.91 -36.83 6.05
CA VAL A 395 -6.12 -37.67 6.20
C VAL A 395 -5.87 -38.78 7.23
N TYR A 396 -4.75 -39.48 7.13
CA TYR A 396 -4.41 -40.56 8.05
C TYR A 396 -4.27 -40.07 9.49
N LEU A 397 -3.55 -38.98 9.72
CA LEU A 397 -3.33 -38.39 11.04
C LEU A 397 -4.62 -37.83 11.61
N THR A 398 -5.49 -37.21 10.81
CA THR A 398 -6.84 -36.76 11.23
C THR A 398 -7.67 -37.90 11.81
N VAL A 399 -7.71 -39.05 11.13
CA VAL A 399 -8.46 -40.23 11.60
C VAL A 399 -7.91 -40.70 12.95
N MET A 400 -6.58 -40.77 13.06
CA MET A 400 -5.87 -41.26 14.26
C MET A 400 -5.83 -40.26 15.41
N GLU A 401 -6.12 -38.99 15.16
CA GLU A 401 -5.97 -37.91 16.14
C GLU A 401 -6.90 -38.09 17.35
N GLY A 402 -6.37 -37.83 18.55
CA GLY A 402 -7.11 -37.90 19.82
C GLY A 402 -7.32 -39.30 20.39
N ARG A 403 -7.14 -40.37 19.61
CA ARG A 403 -7.38 -41.76 20.06
C ARG A 403 -6.25 -42.26 20.98
N CYS A 404 -6.56 -42.59 22.23
CA CYS A 404 -5.70 -43.34 23.13
C CYS A 404 -6.41 -44.60 23.64
N VAL A 405 -5.63 -45.61 24.03
CA VAL A 405 -6.15 -46.81 24.70
C VAL A 405 -5.90 -46.63 26.19
N ASP A 406 -6.95 -46.75 26.99
CA ASP A 406 -6.89 -46.70 28.44
C ASP A 406 -6.39 -48.04 29.04
N GLU A 407 -6.06 -48.09 30.32
CA GLU A 407 -5.50 -49.27 31.01
C GLU A 407 -6.41 -50.52 30.90
N GLU A 408 -7.73 -50.32 30.68
CA GLU A 408 -8.74 -51.36 30.48
C GLU A 408 -8.96 -51.76 29.01
N GLY A 409 -8.21 -51.20 28.05
CA GLY A 409 -8.32 -51.52 26.62
C GLY A 409 -9.42 -50.73 25.88
N ASN A 410 -10.10 -49.80 26.56
CA ASN A 410 -11.13 -48.94 25.97
C ASN A 410 -10.50 -47.76 25.21
N MET A 411 -11.12 -47.33 24.10
CA MET A 411 -10.66 -46.16 23.35
C MET A 411 -11.22 -44.88 23.97
N GLU A 412 -10.32 -44.06 24.54
CA GLU A 412 -10.65 -42.73 25.06
C GLU A 412 -10.08 -41.62 24.16
N ILE A 413 -10.68 -40.43 24.25
CA ILE A 413 -10.23 -39.23 23.55
C ILE A 413 -9.51 -38.32 24.55
N LYS A 414 -8.18 -38.22 24.43
CA LYS A 414 -7.38 -37.40 25.34
C LYS A 414 -7.14 -35.99 24.80
N LEU A 415 -7.61 -34.99 25.55
CA LEU A 415 -7.34 -33.58 25.30
C LEU A 415 -5.93 -33.18 25.76
N LYS A 416 -5.31 -32.23 25.06
CA LYS A 416 -4.03 -31.59 25.43
C LYS A 416 -4.27 -30.26 26.15
N SER A 417 -3.23 -29.68 26.76
CA SER A 417 -3.30 -28.38 27.44
C SER A 417 -3.77 -27.25 26.52
N MET A 418 -3.35 -27.25 25.25
CA MET A 418 -3.79 -26.28 24.22
C MET A 418 -5.28 -26.41 23.86
N ASP A 419 -5.91 -27.53 24.19
CA ASP A 419 -7.33 -27.79 23.90
C ASP A 419 -8.27 -27.18 24.95
N HIS A 420 -7.72 -26.59 26.02
CA HIS A 420 -8.48 -25.93 27.09
C HIS A 420 -8.63 -24.41 26.88
N ILE A 421 -7.87 -23.83 25.95
CA ILE A 421 -8.01 -22.41 25.58
C ILE A 421 -9.35 -22.22 24.86
N PRO A 422 -10.13 -21.14 25.10
CA PRO A 422 -11.36 -20.89 24.36
C PRO A 422 -11.13 -20.87 22.85
N THR A 423 -12.03 -21.48 22.09
CA THR A 423 -11.90 -21.65 20.63
C THR A 423 -11.68 -20.31 19.92
N GLU A 424 -12.35 -19.25 20.36
CA GLU A 424 -12.25 -17.90 19.80
C GLU A 424 -10.84 -17.30 19.96
N CYS A 425 -10.19 -17.51 21.10
CA CYS A 425 -8.82 -17.04 21.33
C CYS A 425 -7.82 -17.75 20.42
N VAL A 426 -8.01 -19.05 20.20
CA VAL A 426 -7.14 -19.83 19.31
C VAL A 426 -7.33 -19.40 17.85
N VAL A 427 -8.58 -19.17 17.42
CA VAL A 427 -8.87 -18.65 16.08
C VAL A 427 -8.29 -17.24 15.88
N LEU A 428 -8.48 -16.35 16.85
CA LEU A 428 -7.91 -15.00 16.78
C LEU A 428 -6.37 -15.02 16.71
N ALA A 429 -5.72 -15.86 17.52
CA ALA A 429 -4.28 -16.03 17.47
C ALA A 429 -3.81 -16.57 16.10
N ALA A 430 -4.53 -17.55 15.53
CA ALA A 430 -4.21 -18.06 14.20
C ALA A 430 -4.34 -16.98 13.12
N VAL A 431 -5.42 -16.18 13.15
CA VAL A 431 -5.63 -15.06 12.21
C VAL A 431 -4.54 -13.99 12.36
N LEU A 432 -4.19 -13.60 13.59
CA LEU A 432 -3.14 -12.60 13.83
C LEU A 432 -1.78 -13.06 13.35
N VAL A 433 -1.42 -14.34 13.56
CA VAL A 433 -0.13 -14.85 13.10
C VAL A 433 -0.09 -14.99 11.58
N VAL A 434 -1.15 -15.52 10.95
CA VAL A 434 -1.23 -15.59 9.48
C VAL A 434 -1.20 -14.19 8.87
N GLY A 435 -1.97 -13.24 9.42
CA GLY A 435 -1.97 -11.85 8.98
C GLY A 435 -0.60 -11.19 9.13
N GLY A 436 0.08 -11.40 10.26
CA GLY A 436 1.44 -10.91 10.49
C GLY A 436 2.47 -11.49 9.51
N ILE A 437 2.35 -12.79 9.18
CA ILE A 437 3.20 -13.43 8.18
C ILE A 437 2.94 -12.85 6.78
N ILE A 438 1.69 -12.64 6.39
CA ILE A 438 1.35 -12.03 5.09
C ILE A 438 1.94 -10.61 4.99
N VAL A 439 1.79 -9.79 6.03
CA VAL A 439 2.38 -8.44 6.06
C VAL A 439 3.90 -8.49 5.97
N ALA A 440 4.55 -9.41 6.70
CA ALA A 440 5.99 -9.59 6.63
C ALA A 440 6.46 -10.03 5.22
N LEU A 441 5.72 -10.94 4.57
CA LEU A 441 6.02 -11.37 3.20
C LEU A 441 5.85 -10.24 2.18
N ILE A 442 4.80 -9.41 2.32
CA ILE A 442 4.61 -8.23 1.46
C ILE A 442 5.77 -7.25 1.64
N TYR A 443 6.17 -6.97 2.89
CA TYR A 443 7.29 -6.07 3.16
C TYR A 443 8.63 -6.59 2.62
N VAL A 444 8.89 -7.90 2.75
CA VAL A 444 10.06 -8.56 2.16
C VAL A 444 10.02 -8.47 0.63
N PHE A 445 8.88 -8.77 0.01
CA PHE A 445 8.71 -8.70 -1.44
C PHE A 445 8.93 -7.27 -1.98
N ASP A 446 8.37 -6.26 -1.29
CA ASP A 446 8.53 -4.85 -1.65
C ASP A 446 10.00 -4.41 -1.52
N SER A 447 10.67 -4.78 -0.42
CA SER A 447 12.10 -4.50 -0.20
C SER A 447 13.01 -5.20 -1.23
N MET A 448 12.58 -6.35 -1.75
CA MET A 448 13.30 -7.15 -2.74
C MET A 448 13.21 -6.59 -4.16
N SER A 449 12.22 -5.74 -4.46
CA SER A 449 12.12 -5.09 -5.76
C SER A 449 13.29 -4.14 -6.08
N TYR A 450 14.15 -3.86 -5.08
CA TYR A 450 15.25 -2.90 -5.18
C TYR A 450 16.67 -3.51 -5.31
N GLU A 451 16.94 -4.77 -4.93
CA GLU A 451 18.31 -5.33 -5.00
C GLU A 451 18.42 -6.82 -5.39
N TYR A 452 19.28 -7.05 -6.39
CA TYR A 452 19.66 -8.31 -7.06
C TYR A 452 20.24 -9.43 -6.16
N TYR A 453 20.57 -9.15 -4.90
CA TYR A 453 21.50 -9.98 -4.12
C TYR A 453 20.89 -11.14 -3.30
N TYR A 454 19.57 -11.31 -3.23
CA TYR A 454 18.93 -12.23 -2.26
C TYR A 454 18.20 -13.45 -2.84
N GLU A 455 18.34 -13.75 -4.13
CA GLU A 455 17.68 -14.88 -4.83
C GLU A 455 17.75 -16.22 -4.06
N THR A 456 18.92 -16.57 -3.50
CA THR A 456 19.10 -17.84 -2.76
C THR A 456 18.56 -17.75 -1.33
N TRP A 457 18.80 -16.64 -0.63
CA TRP A 457 18.32 -16.46 0.74
C TRP A 457 16.79 -16.33 0.81
N PHE A 458 16.18 -15.77 -0.22
CA PHE A 458 14.72 -15.70 -0.36
C PHE A 458 14.09 -17.08 -0.41
N LYS A 459 14.66 -18.01 -1.19
CA LYS A 459 14.19 -19.41 -1.28
C LYS A 459 14.20 -20.09 0.09
N VAL A 460 15.26 -19.88 0.87
CA VAL A 460 15.39 -20.40 2.24
C VAL A 460 14.40 -19.73 3.20
N ALA A 461 14.30 -18.41 3.19
CA ALA A 461 13.41 -17.64 4.05
C ALA A 461 11.94 -18.00 3.81
N ALA A 462 11.53 -18.10 2.54
CA ALA A 462 10.19 -18.52 2.17
C ALA A 462 9.88 -19.96 2.64
N GLY A 463 10.85 -20.88 2.52
CA GLY A 463 10.73 -22.23 3.08
C GLY A 463 10.53 -22.24 4.61
N ILE A 464 11.24 -21.38 5.34
CA ILE A 464 11.07 -21.20 6.80
C ILE A 464 9.68 -20.66 7.12
N VAL A 465 9.21 -19.66 6.38
CA VAL A 465 7.87 -19.08 6.57
C VAL A 465 6.79 -20.13 6.34
N VAL A 466 6.89 -20.94 5.28
CA VAL A 466 5.97 -22.04 5.02
C VAL A 466 5.98 -23.04 6.17
N LEU A 467 7.15 -23.40 6.70
CA LEU A 467 7.25 -24.29 7.86
C LEU A 467 6.53 -23.72 9.09
N ILE A 468 6.70 -22.42 9.37
CA ILE A 468 6.03 -21.76 10.50
C ILE A 468 4.51 -21.77 10.30
N CYS A 469 4.03 -21.38 9.12
CA CYS A 469 2.61 -21.43 8.76
C CYS A 469 2.03 -22.83 8.94
N GLU A 470 2.76 -23.85 8.47
CA GLU A 470 2.31 -25.23 8.56
C GLU A 470 2.26 -25.75 10.00
N LEU A 471 3.25 -25.42 10.83
CA LEU A 471 3.27 -25.82 12.24
C LEU A 471 2.09 -25.21 13.01
N LEU A 472 1.73 -23.96 12.69
CA LEU A 472 0.57 -23.29 13.25
C LEU A 472 -0.73 -23.91 12.75
N PHE A 473 -0.83 -24.14 11.44
CA PHE A 473 -1.99 -24.75 10.80
C PHE A 473 -2.28 -26.13 11.39
N THR A 474 -1.28 -27.02 11.42
CA THR A 474 -1.44 -28.38 11.99
C THR A 474 -1.72 -28.36 13.49
N GLY A 475 -1.09 -27.44 14.23
CA GLY A 475 -1.37 -27.22 15.65
C GLY A 475 -2.84 -26.90 15.90
N PHE A 476 -3.37 -25.93 15.16
CA PHE A 476 -4.78 -25.54 15.20
C PHE A 476 -5.70 -26.65 14.70
N TYR A 477 -5.44 -27.18 13.51
CA TYR A 477 -6.25 -28.19 12.85
C TYR A 477 -6.42 -29.44 13.71
N TYR A 478 -5.33 -30.01 14.24
CA TYR A 478 -5.43 -31.18 15.12
C TYR A 478 -6.06 -30.84 16.48
N SER A 479 -5.93 -29.61 16.99
CA SER A 479 -6.68 -29.15 18.18
C SER A 479 -8.18 -29.13 17.93
N LEU A 480 -8.60 -28.59 16.78
CA LEU A 480 -10.00 -28.56 16.37
C LEU A 480 -10.57 -29.99 16.24
N ILE A 481 -9.84 -30.90 15.60
CA ILE A 481 -10.25 -32.30 15.45
C ILE A 481 -10.43 -32.98 16.82
N ARG A 482 -9.55 -32.73 17.80
CA ARG A 482 -9.70 -33.27 19.16
C ARG A 482 -10.93 -32.71 19.87
N ARG A 483 -11.18 -31.40 19.76
CA ARG A 483 -12.36 -30.73 20.36
C ARG A 483 -13.67 -31.19 19.74
N LEU A 484 -13.69 -31.40 18.41
CA LEU A 484 -14.82 -31.96 17.68
C LEU A 484 -15.12 -33.39 18.14
N LYS A 485 -14.09 -34.24 18.25
CA LYS A 485 -14.26 -35.62 18.72
C LYS A 485 -14.71 -35.71 20.19
N ALA A 486 -14.36 -34.73 21.02
CA ALA A 486 -14.68 -34.70 22.46
C ALA A 486 -15.97 -33.93 22.81
N ASP A 487 -16.78 -33.50 21.81
CA ASP A 487 -18.00 -32.69 22.00
C ASP A 487 -17.82 -31.45 22.90
N ASN A 488 -16.61 -30.87 22.89
CA ASN A 488 -16.23 -29.75 23.76
C ASN A 488 -16.14 -28.41 23.03
N LEU A 489 -16.50 -28.35 21.74
CA LEU A 489 -16.28 -27.17 20.91
C LEU A 489 -17.13 -25.97 21.33
N TRP A 490 -18.39 -26.19 21.71
CA TRP A 490 -19.36 -25.16 22.06
C TRP A 490 -19.49 -24.90 23.57
N LYS A 491 -19.25 -25.92 24.41
CA LYS A 491 -19.42 -25.82 25.88
C LYS A 491 -18.40 -24.89 26.54
N GLU A 492 -17.19 -24.82 25.98
CA GLU A 492 -16.09 -23.97 26.48
C GLU A 492 -15.90 -22.68 25.67
N SER A 493 -16.80 -22.38 24.73
CA SER A 493 -16.78 -21.16 23.93
C SER A 493 -17.04 -19.92 24.79
N LEU A 494 -16.27 -18.86 24.54
CA LEU A 494 -16.50 -17.54 25.15
C LEU A 494 -17.86 -16.99 24.74
N ALA A 495 -18.25 -17.16 23.47
CA ALA A 495 -19.56 -16.73 22.97
C ALA A 495 -20.72 -17.41 23.71
N PHE A 496 -20.60 -18.70 24.03
CA PHE A 496 -21.61 -19.38 24.83
C PHE A 496 -21.70 -18.80 26.25
N LYS A 497 -20.55 -18.56 26.90
CA LYS A 497 -20.49 -17.97 28.26
C LYS A 497 -21.02 -16.54 28.30
N THR A 498 -20.74 -15.72 27.29
CA THR A 498 -21.23 -14.32 27.20
C THR A 498 -22.73 -14.24 26.89
N VAL A 499 -23.28 -15.14 26.07
CA VAL A 499 -24.73 -15.17 25.79
C VAL A 499 -25.53 -15.57 27.02
N VAL A 500 -25.07 -16.56 27.79
CA VAL A 500 -25.76 -17.02 29.01
C VAL A 500 -25.72 -15.94 30.09
N ASN A 501 -24.55 -15.33 30.32
CA ASN A 501 -24.40 -14.28 31.34
C ASN A 501 -24.98 -12.93 30.90
N GLY A 502 -24.96 -12.64 29.60
CA GLY A 502 -25.46 -11.38 29.02
C GLY A 502 -26.97 -11.22 29.09
N LYS A 503 -27.73 -12.32 29.10
CA LYS A 503 -29.20 -12.28 29.27
C LYS A 503 -29.60 -11.50 30.52
N ALA A 504 -28.99 -11.78 31.68
CA ALA A 504 -29.32 -11.10 32.93
C ALA A 504 -29.04 -9.58 32.90
N ALA A 505 -27.98 -9.16 32.19
CA ALA A 505 -27.65 -7.75 32.01
C ALA A 505 -28.65 -7.05 31.08
N VAL A 506 -29.06 -7.70 29.99
CA VAL A 506 -30.05 -7.16 29.04
C VAL A 506 -31.41 -6.95 29.71
N TRP A 507 -31.89 -7.91 30.50
CA TRP A 507 -33.13 -7.75 31.26
C TRP A 507 -33.07 -6.57 32.24
N LYS A 508 -31.95 -6.39 32.93
CA LYS A 508 -31.75 -5.27 33.87
C LYS A 508 -31.70 -3.89 33.19
N ILE A 509 -31.23 -3.83 31.95
CA ILE A 509 -31.21 -2.61 31.14
C ILE A 509 -32.62 -2.27 30.63
N TYR A 510 -33.38 -3.29 30.20
CA TYR A 510 -34.77 -3.12 29.77
C TYR A 510 -35.67 -2.59 30.89
N ASP A 511 -35.56 -3.16 32.09
CA ASP A 511 -36.38 -2.77 33.25
C ASP A 511 -36.13 -1.33 33.74
N ASN A 512 -34.97 -0.74 33.42
CA ASN A 512 -34.59 0.62 33.82
C ASN A 512 -34.56 1.61 32.63
N GLY A 513 -35.31 1.31 31.55
CA GLY A 513 -35.25 2.03 30.28
C GLY A 513 -35.41 3.55 30.38
N ASP A 514 -36.27 4.06 31.27
CA ASP A 514 -36.51 5.51 31.40
C ASP A 514 -35.27 6.28 31.91
N VAL A 515 -34.57 5.73 32.91
CA VAL A 515 -33.32 6.33 33.43
C VAL A 515 -32.22 6.24 32.39
N ILE A 516 -32.10 5.11 31.71
CA ILE A 516 -31.09 4.88 30.67
C ILE A 516 -31.31 5.83 29.49
N ILE A 517 -32.54 6.02 29.02
CA ILE A 517 -32.84 6.96 27.93
C ILE A 517 -32.48 8.39 28.34
N LYS A 518 -32.88 8.84 29.54
CA LYS A 518 -32.61 10.20 30.04
C LYS A 518 -31.13 10.50 30.30
N THR A 519 -30.28 9.49 30.51
CA THR A 519 -28.84 9.67 30.73
C THR A 519 -27.98 9.35 29.51
N TRP A 520 -28.23 8.22 28.83
CA TRP A 520 -27.39 7.75 27.73
C TRP A 520 -27.69 8.46 26.41
N VAL A 521 -28.94 8.83 26.10
CA VAL A 521 -29.23 9.51 24.83
C VAL A 521 -28.53 10.88 24.73
N PRO A 522 -28.59 11.76 25.75
CA PRO A 522 -27.81 13.01 25.73
C PRO A 522 -26.30 12.78 25.66
N TYR A 523 -25.79 11.75 26.35
CA TYR A 523 -24.37 11.40 26.32
C TYR A 523 -23.91 10.90 24.95
N VAL A 524 -24.70 10.05 24.29
CA VAL A 524 -24.42 9.56 22.93
C VAL A 524 -24.50 10.70 21.92
N ILE A 525 -25.48 11.61 22.03
CA ILE A 525 -25.55 12.82 21.19
C ILE A 525 -24.30 13.68 21.37
N PHE A 526 -23.84 13.88 22.62
CA PHE A 526 -22.60 14.58 22.93
C PHE A 526 -21.37 13.90 22.31
N LEU A 527 -21.26 12.57 22.39
CA LEU A 527 -20.18 11.82 21.74
C LEU A 527 -20.22 11.92 20.22
N LEU A 528 -21.41 11.88 19.60
CA LEU A 528 -21.57 12.04 18.15
C LEU A 528 -21.16 13.45 17.69
N ILE A 529 -21.53 14.48 18.44
CA ILE A 529 -21.10 15.86 18.16
C ILE A 529 -19.56 15.97 18.24
N ASN A 530 -18.96 15.40 19.29
CA ASN A 530 -17.50 15.34 19.43
C ASN A 530 -16.84 14.58 18.27
N PHE A 531 -17.39 13.44 17.86
CA PHE A 531 -16.90 12.67 16.72
C PHE A 531 -16.95 13.47 15.41
N ILE A 532 -18.04 14.22 15.16
CA ILE A 532 -18.16 15.11 14.00
C ILE A 532 -17.06 16.19 14.04
N PHE A 533 -16.77 16.79 15.19
CA PHE A 533 -15.74 17.83 15.30
C PHE A 533 -14.31 17.30 15.16
N VAL A 534 -14.03 16.05 15.52
CA VAL A 534 -12.72 15.40 15.26
C VAL A 534 -12.41 15.37 13.75
N MET A 535 -13.43 15.20 12.90
CA MET A 535 -13.27 15.19 11.44
C MET A 535 -12.81 16.54 10.86
N PHE A 536 -12.92 17.65 11.60
CA PHE A 536 -12.47 18.99 11.19
C PHE A 536 -11.04 19.33 11.67
N GLY A 537 -10.31 18.37 12.23
CA GLY A 537 -8.90 18.53 12.61
C GLY A 537 -8.67 19.52 13.76
N TRP A 538 -7.55 20.26 13.73
CA TRP A 538 -7.10 21.08 14.86
C TRP A 538 -8.08 22.22 15.24
N LYS A 539 -8.82 22.76 14.26
CA LYS A 539 -9.86 23.78 14.50
C LYS A 539 -11.05 23.20 15.29
N GLY A 540 -11.35 21.91 15.10
CA GLY A 540 -12.37 21.18 15.86
C GLY A 540 -11.94 20.91 17.31
N MET A 541 -10.65 20.70 17.58
CA MET A 541 -10.14 20.42 18.93
C MET A 541 -10.40 21.56 19.93
N LEU A 542 -10.33 22.83 19.49
CA LEU A 542 -10.65 23.98 20.34
C LEU A 542 -12.15 24.01 20.70
N ILE A 543 -13.02 23.61 19.78
CA ILE A 543 -14.48 23.54 19.99
C ILE A 543 -14.81 22.40 20.96
N ILE A 544 -14.17 21.23 20.79
CA ILE A 544 -14.30 20.07 21.68
C ILE A 544 -13.93 20.46 23.12
N ALA A 545 -12.77 21.10 23.33
CA ALA A 545 -12.33 21.52 24.66
C ALA A 545 -13.34 22.47 25.35
N CYS A 546 -13.95 23.38 24.60
CA CYS A 546 -15.00 24.27 25.11
C CYS A 546 -16.29 23.51 25.45
N LEU A 547 -16.71 22.55 24.62
CA LEU A 547 -17.90 21.73 24.85
C LEU A 547 -17.74 20.80 26.06
N ASP A 548 -16.57 20.18 26.22
CA ASP A 548 -16.25 19.31 27.35
C ASP A 548 -16.25 20.09 28.67
N LEU A 549 -15.69 21.30 28.66
CA LEU A 549 -15.72 22.20 29.82
C LEU A 549 -17.15 22.60 30.18
N ALA A 550 -17.96 22.97 29.18
CA ALA A 550 -19.38 23.30 29.39
C ALA A 550 -20.18 22.10 29.94
N PHE A 551 -19.95 20.90 29.41
CA PHE A 551 -20.60 19.68 29.88
C PHE A 551 -20.18 19.32 31.32
N GLY A 552 -18.90 19.47 31.64
CA GLY A 552 -18.38 19.32 33.01
C GLY A 552 -19.02 20.31 33.99
N ILE A 553 -19.20 21.58 33.58
CA ILE A 553 -19.90 22.59 34.40
C ILE A 553 -21.35 22.21 34.64
N LEU A 554 -22.06 21.67 33.63
CA LEU A 554 -23.45 21.21 33.78
C LEU A 554 -23.56 20.07 34.80
N ILE A 555 -22.67 19.07 34.73
CA ILE A 555 -22.63 17.97 35.70
C ILE A 555 -22.34 18.47 37.11
N TYR A 556 -21.35 19.35 37.26
CA TYR A 556 -21.00 19.93 38.55
C TYR A 556 -22.18 20.72 39.15
N ARG A 557 -22.87 21.53 38.35
CA ARG A 557 -24.08 22.26 38.79
C ARG A 557 -25.18 21.31 39.23
N ASN A 558 -25.50 20.31 38.43
CA ASN A 558 -26.53 19.32 38.75
C ASN A 558 -26.23 18.55 40.06
N THR A 559 -24.95 18.21 40.26
CA THR A 559 -24.47 17.55 41.49
C THR A 559 -24.58 18.46 42.70
N LYS A 560 -24.17 19.73 42.56
CA LYS A 560 -24.25 20.74 43.62
C LYS A 560 -25.70 21.05 44.00
N ASP A 561 -26.61 21.09 43.03
CA ASP A 561 -28.03 21.28 43.26
C ASP A 561 -28.63 20.09 44.02
N ARG A 562 -28.24 18.86 43.69
CA ARG A 562 -28.62 17.67 44.47
C ARG A 562 -28.10 17.71 45.90
N GLN A 563 -26.85 18.17 46.09
CA GLN A 563 -26.26 18.32 47.42
C GLN A 563 -27.04 19.33 48.28
N ARG A 564 -27.47 20.47 47.72
CA ARG A 564 -28.33 21.43 48.45
C ARG A 564 -29.64 20.82 48.92
N ILE A 565 -30.24 19.93 48.13
CA ILE A 565 -31.47 19.24 48.52
C ILE A 565 -31.18 18.31 49.71
N VAL A 566 -30.06 17.56 49.66
CA VAL A 566 -29.64 16.70 50.78
C VAL A 566 -29.40 17.51 52.05
N GLU A 567 -28.69 18.65 51.96
CA GLU A 567 -28.49 19.56 53.09
C GLU A 567 -29.82 20.10 53.65
N GLY A 568 -30.79 20.39 52.77
CA GLY A 568 -32.14 20.79 53.18
C GLY A 568 -32.88 19.68 53.93
N ILE A 569 -32.75 18.43 53.48
CA ILE A 569 -33.30 17.26 54.17
C ILE A 569 -32.66 17.11 55.57
N GLU A 570 -31.34 17.28 55.68
CA GLU A 570 -30.64 17.18 56.97
C GLU A 570 -31.10 18.24 57.97
N LYS A 571 -31.28 19.49 57.54
CA LYS A 571 -31.80 20.57 58.40
C LYS A 571 -33.22 20.32 58.89
N ILE A 572 -34.09 19.81 58.02
CA ILE A 572 -35.46 19.42 58.39
C ILE A 572 -35.40 18.26 59.41
N ARG A 573 -34.51 17.29 59.22
CA ARG A 573 -34.29 16.18 60.17
C ARG A 573 -33.80 16.66 61.54
N GLU A 574 -32.97 17.71 61.58
CA GLU A 574 -32.44 18.31 62.81
C GLU A 574 -33.44 19.19 63.58
N GLY A 575 -34.66 19.35 63.05
CA GLY A 575 -35.76 20.06 63.72
C GLY A 575 -36.03 21.48 63.21
N ASP A 576 -35.30 21.96 62.20
CA ASP A 576 -35.60 23.23 61.52
C ASP A 576 -36.66 23.02 60.42
N PHE A 577 -37.91 22.82 60.83
CA PHE A 577 -39.05 22.63 59.92
C PHE A 577 -39.46 23.90 59.15
N LYS A 578 -38.80 25.05 59.40
CA LYS A 578 -39.01 26.30 58.65
C LYS A 578 -38.06 26.40 57.46
N HIS A 579 -37.00 25.60 57.42
CA HIS A 579 -36.07 25.58 56.30
C HIS A 579 -36.76 25.11 55.01
N LYS A 580 -36.57 25.85 53.92
CA LYS A 580 -37.06 25.48 52.58
C LYS A 580 -35.91 25.48 51.59
N VAL A 581 -35.83 24.42 50.79
CA VAL A 581 -34.88 24.34 49.66
C VAL A 581 -35.33 25.32 48.58
N ASN A 582 -34.40 26.15 48.08
CA ASN A 582 -34.69 27.11 47.02
C ASN A 582 -34.96 26.38 45.69
N GLU A 583 -36.14 26.60 45.11
CA GLU A 583 -36.63 25.93 43.90
C GLU A 583 -36.29 26.66 42.59
N GLU A 584 -35.95 27.97 42.63
CA GLU A 584 -35.93 28.85 41.45
C GLU A 584 -34.92 28.44 40.37
N ARG A 585 -33.84 27.77 40.78
CA ARG A 585 -32.74 27.35 39.87
C ARG A 585 -32.71 25.84 39.63
N LEU A 586 -33.69 25.11 40.16
CA LEU A 586 -33.78 23.65 40.05
C LEU A 586 -34.63 23.27 38.84
N HIS A 587 -34.21 22.23 38.14
CA HIS A 587 -34.89 21.72 36.95
C HIS A 587 -34.99 20.19 37.01
N GLY A 588 -35.94 19.62 36.25
CA GLY A 588 -36.12 18.17 36.13
C GLY A 588 -36.36 17.49 37.48
N ASP A 589 -35.73 16.33 37.67
CA ASP A 589 -35.90 15.47 38.85
C ASP A 589 -35.47 16.17 40.15
N ASN A 590 -34.48 17.06 40.11
CA ASN A 590 -34.05 17.82 41.29
C ASN A 590 -35.12 18.81 41.76
N LEU A 591 -35.89 19.41 40.86
CA LEU A 591 -37.02 20.28 41.22
C LEU A 591 -38.15 19.47 41.88
N VAL A 592 -38.45 18.29 41.33
CA VAL A 592 -39.45 17.38 41.90
C VAL A 592 -39.04 16.96 43.30
N LEU A 593 -37.77 16.59 43.48
CA LEU A 593 -37.23 16.19 44.78
C LEU A 593 -37.27 17.34 45.79
N ALA A 594 -36.86 18.56 45.40
CA ALA A 594 -36.91 19.72 46.29
C ALA A 594 -38.34 20.06 46.74
N LYS A 595 -39.32 20.01 45.82
CA LYS A 595 -40.73 20.22 46.15
C LYS A 595 -41.25 19.19 47.14
N ALA A 596 -40.94 17.91 46.91
CA ALA A 596 -41.32 16.83 47.81
C ALA A 596 -40.75 17.05 49.23
N VAL A 597 -39.47 17.42 49.32
CA VAL A 597 -38.82 17.74 50.60
C VAL A 597 -39.47 18.94 51.30
N ASN A 598 -39.73 20.03 50.57
CA ASN A 598 -40.41 21.21 51.11
C ASN A 598 -41.83 20.90 51.61
N SER A 599 -42.59 20.08 50.87
CA SER A 599 -43.92 19.63 51.29
C SER A 599 -43.86 18.73 52.54
N ILE A 600 -42.86 17.85 52.64
CA ILE A 600 -42.64 17.03 53.84
C ILE A 600 -42.33 17.91 55.04
N GLY A 601 -41.41 18.88 54.92
CA GLY A 601 -41.08 19.81 56.00
C GLY A 601 -42.29 20.61 56.48
N GLU A 602 -43.12 21.10 55.54
CA GLU A 602 -44.36 21.81 55.83
C GLU A 602 -45.39 20.90 56.54
N GLY A 603 -45.58 19.67 56.07
CA GLY A 603 -46.48 18.70 56.69
C GLY A 603 -46.08 18.35 58.12
N ILE A 604 -44.78 18.17 58.38
CA ILE A 604 -44.24 17.94 59.73
C ILE A 604 -44.47 19.17 60.62
N ARG A 605 -44.21 20.38 60.13
CA ARG A 605 -44.45 21.62 60.88
C ARG A 605 -45.90 21.72 61.34
N VAL A 606 -46.86 21.51 60.43
CA VAL A 606 -48.29 21.57 60.73
C VAL A 606 -48.70 20.50 61.75
N ALA A 607 -48.16 19.28 61.62
CA ALA A 607 -48.42 18.20 62.56
C ALA A 607 -47.90 18.53 63.97
N VAL A 608 -46.69 19.10 64.08
CA VAL A 608 -46.11 19.52 65.37
C VAL A 608 -46.91 20.66 65.99
N GLU A 609 -47.29 21.69 65.24
CA GLU A 609 -48.11 22.80 65.74
C GLU A 609 -49.49 22.33 66.22
N THR A 610 -50.11 21.39 65.50
CA THR A 610 -51.39 20.79 65.89
C THR A 610 -51.24 19.97 67.16
N SER A 611 -50.20 19.13 67.26
CA SER A 611 -49.94 18.33 68.46
C SER A 611 -49.68 19.20 69.70
N MET A 612 -48.93 20.31 69.55
CA MET A 612 -48.71 21.25 70.66
C MET A 612 -50.00 21.94 71.10
N LYS A 613 -50.91 22.24 70.16
CA LYS A 613 -52.22 22.80 70.45
C LYS A 613 -53.11 21.77 71.18
N ASP A 614 -53.10 20.52 70.74
CA ASP A 614 -53.89 19.44 71.35
C ASP A 614 -53.39 19.08 72.76
N GLU A 615 -52.07 19.07 72.98
CA GLU A 615 -51.46 18.95 74.31
C GLU A 615 -51.93 20.05 75.27
N ARG A 616 -51.90 21.32 74.82
CA ARG A 616 -52.41 22.45 75.61
C ARG A 616 -53.90 22.29 75.94
N LEU A 617 -54.71 21.91 74.97
CA LEU A 617 -56.15 21.66 75.17
C LEU A 617 -56.41 20.52 76.16
N LYS A 618 -55.63 19.43 76.09
CA LYS A 618 -55.72 18.32 77.06
C LYS A 618 -55.35 18.78 78.47
N ALA A 619 -54.28 19.56 78.63
CA ALA A 619 -53.85 20.07 79.93
C ALA A 619 -54.91 21.01 80.56
N ASP A 620 -55.50 21.90 79.76
CA ASP A 620 -56.60 22.77 80.20
C ASP A 620 -57.85 21.95 80.60
N LEU A 621 -58.16 20.89 79.85
CA LEU A 621 -59.30 20.00 80.17
C LEU A 621 -59.09 19.23 81.47
N ILE A 622 -57.92 18.63 81.67
CA ILE A 622 -57.59 17.87 82.90
C ILE A 622 -57.71 18.79 84.12
N THR A 623 -57.11 19.99 84.04
CA THR A 623 -57.14 20.96 85.14
C THR A 623 -58.58 21.34 85.53
N ASN A 624 -59.44 21.57 84.54
CA ASN A 624 -60.85 21.91 84.78
C ASN A 624 -61.64 20.73 85.37
N VAL A 625 -61.45 19.51 84.87
CA VAL A 625 -62.18 18.32 85.35
C VAL A 625 -61.77 17.94 86.78
N SER A 626 -60.47 18.01 87.11
CA SER A 626 -59.99 17.70 88.47
C SER A 626 -60.59 18.64 89.52
N HIS A 627 -60.73 19.93 89.20
CA HIS A 627 -61.36 20.89 90.10
C HIS A 627 -62.83 20.53 90.41
N ASP A 628 -63.59 20.12 89.40
CA ASP A 628 -65.01 19.79 89.54
C ASP A 628 -65.26 18.47 90.29
N ILE A 629 -64.33 17.51 90.26
CA ILE A 629 -64.41 16.24 90.99
C ILE A 629 -64.08 16.39 92.48
N LYS A 630 -63.14 17.28 92.83
CA LYS A 630 -62.65 17.45 94.22
C LYS A 630 -63.76 17.91 95.18
N THR A 631 -64.69 18.73 94.70
CA THR A 631 -65.77 19.32 95.51
C THR A 631 -66.78 18.28 96.04
N PRO A 632 -67.44 17.45 95.20
CA PRO A 632 -68.34 16.40 95.70
C PRO A 632 -67.61 15.29 96.47
N LEU A 633 -66.38 14.96 96.08
CA LEU A 633 -65.59 13.92 96.73
C LEU A 633 -65.26 14.24 98.19
N THR A 634 -64.91 15.50 98.47
CA THR A 634 -64.66 15.96 99.84
C THR A 634 -65.90 15.76 100.73
N SER A 635 -67.09 15.97 100.19
CA SER A 635 -68.36 15.70 100.89
C SER A 635 -68.55 14.21 101.18
N ILE A 636 -68.24 13.31 100.23
CA ILE A 636 -68.37 11.86 100.41
C ILE A 636 -67.44 11.36 101.53
N ILE A 637 -66.18 11.79 101.53
CA ILE A 637 -65.20 11.42 102.58
C ILE A 637 -65.73 11.83 103.97
N ASN A 638 -66.22 13.07 104.10
CA ASN A 638 -66.77 13.55 105.37
C ASN A 638 -67.96 12.71 105.86
N TYR A 639 -68.90 12.33 104.98
CA TYR A 639 -70.03 11.49 105.38
C TYR A 639 -69.59 10.08 105.80
N VAL A 640 -68.59 9.51 105.12
CA VAL A 640 -68.04 8.20 105.49
C VAL A 640 -67.34 8.26 106.85
N ASP A 641 -66.57 9.30 107.13
CA ASP A 641 -65.93 9.53 108.43
C ASP A 641 -66.95 9.69 109.57
N LEU A 642 -68.09 10.33 109.31
CA LEU A 642 -69.18 10.42 110.27
C LEU A 642 -69.78 9.04 110.59
N ILE A 643 -70.01 8.22 109.56
CA ILE A 643 -70.57 6.86 109.74
C ILE A 643 -69.61 5.97 110.54
N LYS A 644 -68.28 6.09 110.36
CA LYS A 644 -67.29 5.31 111.13
C LYS A 644 -67.32 5.56 112.64
N ARG A 645 -67.85 6.70 113.09
CA ARG A 645 -67.90 7.08 114.50
C ARG A 645 -69.12 6.53 115.24
N GLU A 646 -70.10 5.99 114.52
CA GLU A 646 -71.28 5.35 115.11
C GLU A 646 -70.97 3.91 115.58
N ASN A 647 -71.68 3.42 116.60
CA ASN A 647 -71.45 2.07 117.15
C ASN A 647 -72.12 0.99 116.26
N ILE A 648 -71.38 0.49 115.26
CA ILE A 648 -71.86 -0.49 114.27
C ILE A 648 -71.71 -1.92 114.80
N GLU A 649 -72.82 -2.56 115.19
CA GLU A 649 -72.85 -3.95 115.70
C GLU A 649 -72.65 -5.01 114.60
N SER A 650 -72.89 -4.67 113.33
CA SER A 650 -72.76 -5.59 112.19
C SER A 650 -71.38 -5.50 111.53
N GLU A 651 -70.58 -6.55 111.69
CA GLU A 651 -69.26 -6.71 111.09
C GLU A 651 -69.27 -6.45 109.56
N LYS A 652 -70.34 -6.86 108.86
CA LYS A 652 -70.49 -6.65 107.42
C LYS A 652 -70.60 -5.17 107.03
N VAL A 653 -71.35 -4.38 107.81
CA VAL A 653 -71.56 -2.94 107.52
C VAL A 653 -70.28 -2.17 107.77
N LYS A 654 -69.56 -2.50 108.84
CA LYS A 654 -68.23 -1.92 109.12
C LYS A 654 -67.26 -2.17 107.96
N GLY A 655 -67.25 -3.39 107.42
CA GLY A 655 -66.51 -3.72 106.21
C GLY A 655 -66.88 -2.88 104.98
N TYR A 656 -68.17 -2.55 104.77
CA TYR A 656 -68.59 -1.68 103.66
C TYR A 656 -68.13 -0.23 103.82
N VAL A 657 -68.18 0.31 105.05
CA VAL A 657 -67.73 1.68 105.34
C VAL A 657 -66.23 1.80 105.16
N ASP A 658 -65.45 0.81 105.62
CA ASP A 658 -64.00 0.76 105.39
C ASP A 658 -63.67 0.70 103.89
N VAL A 659 -64.47 -0.01 103.10
CA VAL A 659 -64.33 -0.01 101.64
C VAL A 659 -64.66 1.38 101.04
N LEU A 660 -65.75 2.03 101.46
CA LEU A 660 -66.11 3.37 100.97
C LEU A 660 -65.06 4.42 101.32
N ASP A 661 -64.51 4.37 102.53
CA ASP A 661 -63.44 5.25 103.01
C ASP A 661 -62.18 5.05 102.17
N SER A 662 -61.73 3.79 102.06
CA SER A 662 -60.59 3.41 101.24
C SER A 662 -60.75 3.86 99.78
N LYS A 663 -61.95 3.72 99.20
CA LYS A 663 -62.21 4.13 97.81
C LYS A 663 -62.28 5.65 97.65
N SER A 664 -62.86 6.37 98.59
CA SER A 664 -62.99 7.83 98.51
C SER A 664 -61.65 8.53 98.75
N GLN A 665 -60.86 8.07 99.73
CA GLN A 665 -59.49 8.54 99.95
C GLN A 665 -58.58 8.23 98.76
N ARG A 666 -58.72 7.04 98.16
CA ARG A 666 -57.99 6.69 96.93
C ARG A 666 -58.38 7.61 95.77
N LEU A 667 -59.66 7.95 95.61
CA LEU A 667 -60.10 8.88 94.57
C LEU A 667 -59.53 10.28 94.80
N LYS A 668 -59.38 10.70 96.06
CA LYS A 668 -58.83 12.03 96.40
C LYS A 668 -57.36 12.09 96.06
N GLN A 669 -56.61 11.05 96.43
CA GLN A 669 -55.21 10.92 96.05
C GLN A 669 -55.05 10.97 94.52
N LEU A 670 -55.89 10.24 93.78
CA LEU A 670 -55.88 10.23 92.30
C LEU A 670 -56.33 11.54 91.64
N THR A 671 -56.96 12.46 92.37
CA THR A 671 -57.40 13.76 91.83
C THR A 671 -56.42 14.88 92.22
N ASP A 672 -55.69 14.70 93.32
CA ASP A 672 -54.63 15.60 93.78
C ASP A 672 -53.27 15.33 93.08
N ASP A 673 -53.02 14.09 92.65
CA ASP A 673 -51.94 13.67 91.73
C ASP A 673 -52.34 13.87 90.26
#